data_AF-A0A183LDX0-F1
#
_entry.id   AF-A0A183LDX0-F1
#
_cell.length_a   1.000
_cell.length_b   1.000
_cell.length_c   1.000
_cell.angle_alpha   90.00
_cell.angle_beta   90.00
_cell.angle_gamma   90.00
#
_symmetry.space_group_name_H-M   'P 1'
#
loop_
_entity.id
_entity.type
_entity.pdbx_description
1 polymer ?
#
loop_
_entity_poly.entity_id
_entity_poly.type
_entity_poly.pdbx_seq_one_letter_code
_entity_poly.pdbx_strand_id
1 'polypeptide(L)'
;MEVLQHLRGPIPTTMREVSALSQLNLDEDVPSIQGANFPILLQSNTDTNFSDITAFKSAFARSAEDARVYSHLNTVLEQGQEYAIMLYTWRSISRALPFIRSSDQPNRIKIYEKTKEILEPHCLKLKQFMFFQDAAIRRFVEEVKRLAHKDQKNFFVNQAYLVTLGKMIKMFALLDEMKNMKASMKNDYSNYKRAAQFLQVNDPDSHDVSIFLAKQKIIRDTLKESLIAIDGYEDLLIEIIHNSAQMYENKVYILPEEKHTHVIVIAFSLYLLDSGLGVCLNKIAKRLNIGKLDRILKECEVVNLFGDMSVEPFSYVRQTASFDPSKWPECNSAKVSGQGVILTHMEYTSLTSDLAWHTNTTSIRLNERSAKENQELYDLALRGLQYLSGWSVQVLDTFSWKLAHCASGFTNHECPKDAENYEKATRYNYNSEERFAMIEIISMIKSVQTQLLRLEACYSEAIGRSVYRELQAIVVGQLSAPLLKAQKKKERIMLARLILAIQATSNNNDSPTGSISTSSIFDSNKRRVGPSSSQLYLVRTMLELMVEQVSSTKQMIRKELDTATLSAIDTFLKHSFYWPYLLNFSETLIKCCDLSQLWYREFFLEMTNGACIQFPIEMSLPWIFTDHILESEHPGYTEYLLYMLDLYNDAADCALNRFRRRFLYEEIEAEANLVFDQLVYKLSDKIFRHYKRYASSILLDKRFRAEAQRTASWREPYPPPNRYTAALLRQRNIQLLGRSIDINRLICQRMNKAIYKSIEVAISRFHSSDITGIIVSLTFIIIIIIAFCNTVLLHLIMN
;
A
#
# COMPACT_ATOMS: atom_id res chain seq x y z
N MET A 1 2.83 43.47 21.43
CA MET A 1 1.61 43.69 20.63
C MET A 1 1.55 45.12 20.11
N GLU A 2 2.57 45.59 19.39
CA GLU A 2 2.57 46.95 18.80
C GLU A 2 3.22 47.02 17.40
N VAL A 3 3.45 45.87 16.74
CA VAL A 3 4.03 45.80 15.38
C VAL A 3 3.02 45.31 14.33
N LEU A 4 1.76 45.04 14.71
CA LEU A 4 0.73 44.49 13.81
C LEU A 4 -0.22 45.54 13.17
N GLN A 5 0.08 46.84 13.24
CA GLN A 5 -0.82 47.88 12.71
C GLN A 5 -0.53 48.33 11.27
N HIS A 6 0.49 47.80 10.58
CA HIS A 6 0.87 48.27 9.23
C HIS A 6 0.64 47.32 8.04
N LEU A 7 0.00 46.16 8.23
CA LEU A 7 -0.43 45.34 7.09
C LEU A 7 -1.83 45.75 6.60
N ARG A 8 -1.98 46.98 6.11
CA ARG A 8 -3.13 47.39 5.28
C ARG A 8 -2.73 47.36 3.80
N GLY A 9 -2.43 46.16 3.31
CA GLY A 9 -2.42 45.87 1.88
C GLY A 9 -3.79 45.32 1.44
N PRO A 10 -4.18 45.42 0.15
CA PRO A 10 -5.28 44.64 -0.38
C PRO A 10 -5.10 43.15 -0.04
N ILE A 11 -6.16 42.46 0.40
CA ILE A 11 -6.14 41.00 0.71
C ILE A 11 -5.44 40.16 -0.38
N PRO A 12 -5.59 40.45 -1.69
CA PRO A 12 -4.86 39.73 -2.75
C PRO A 12 -3.33 39.84 -2.64
N THR A 13 -2.82 40.98 -2.18
CA THR A 13 -1.38 41.26 -2.06
C THR A 13 -0.78 40.51 -0.88
N THR A 14 -1.49 40.49 0.26
CA THR A 14 -1.07 39.71 1.44
C THR A 14 -1.12 38.21 1.17
N MET A 15 -2.13 37.72 0.42
CA MET A 15 -2.19 36.33 -0.03
C MET A 15 -1.03 35.97 -0.98
N ARG A 16 -0.61 36.91 -1.85
CA ARG A 16 0.57 36.74 -2.71
C ARG A 16 1.86 36.65 -1.91
N GLU A 17 2.05 37.49 -0.90
CA GLU A 17 3.23 37.47 -0.03
C GLU A 17 3.30 36.19 0.81
N VAL A 18 2.16 35.72 1.33
CA VAL A 18 2.06 34.42 2.01
C VAL A 18 2.33 33.27 1.05
N SER A 19 1.85 33.36 -0.20
CA SER A 19 2.15 32.36 -1.24
C SER A 19 3.64 32.38 -1.62
N ALA A 20 4.30 33.54 -1.61
CA ALA A 20 5.72 33.66 -1.89
C ALA A 20 6.59 33.00 -0.79
N LEU A 21 6.14 33.02 0.48
CA LEU A 21 6.81 32.27 1.55
C LEU A 21 6.79 30.75 1.32
N SER A 22 5.73 30.22 0.69
CA SER A 22 5.66 28.81 0.30
C SER A 22 6.57 28.42 -0.88
N GLN A 23 7.19 29.41 -1.54
CA GLN A 23 8.12 29.23 -2.66
C GLN A 23 9.58 29.42 -2.25
N LEU A 24 9.88 29.71 -0.97
CA LEU A 24 11.26 29.77 -0.49
C LEU A 24 11.91 28.40 -0.59
N ASN A 25 12.98 28.32 -1.38
CA ASN A 25 13.76 27.09 -1.50
C ASN A 25 14.55 26.86 -0.20
N LEU A 26 14.09 25.88 0.58
CA LEU A 26 14.76 25.42 1.80
C LEU A 26 15.63 24.19 1.54
N ASP A 27 15.75 23.74 0.27
CA ASP A 27 16.50 22.56 -0.08
C ASP A 27 18.00 22.79 0.18
N GLU A 28 18.60 21.88 0.96
CA GLU A 28 20.05 21.80 1.06
C GLU A 28 20.65 21.34 -0.27
N ASP A 29 21.84 21.82 -0.64
CA ASP A 29 22.61 21.33 -1.81
C ASP A 29 23.20 19.94 -1.50
N VAL A 30 22.32 18.96 -1.32
CA VAL A 30 22.62 17.55 -1.04
C VAL A 30 21.80 16.67 -1.98
N PRO A 31 22.38 15.60 -2.56
CA PRO A 31 21.65 14.69 -3.43
C PRO A 31 20.46 14.04 -2.70
N SER A 32 19.28 14.06 -3.32
CA SER A 32 18.09 13.38 -2.83
C SER A 32 18.16 11.88 -3.18
N ILE A 33 18.74 11.08 -2.27
CA ILE A 33 18.89 9.62 -2.43
C ILE A 33 18.13 8.84 -1.34
N GLN A 34 17.13 9.46 -0.75
CA GLN A 34 16.25 8.86 0.26
C GLN A 34 14.78 9.06 -0.16
N GLY A 35 13.90 8.19 0.34
CA GLY A 35 12.46 8.36 0.22
C GLY A 35 11.95 9.63 0.93
N ALA A 36 10.66 9.88 0.78
CA ALA A 36 10.05 11.09 1.30
C ALA A 36 9.94 11.05 2.83
N ASN A 37 10.21 12.20 3.47
CA ASN A 37 10.14 12.31 4.92
C ASN A 37 8.84 12.98 5.34
N PHE A 38 8.10 12.35 6.25
CA PHE A 38 6.82 12.87 6.76
C PHE A 38 6.96 13.23 8.25
N PRO A 39 7.40 14.46 8.60
CA PRO A 39 7.47 14.84 10.01
C PRO A 39 6.07 14.95 10.63
N ILE A 40 5.10 15.56 9.94
CA ILE A 40 3.65 15.59 10.25
C ILE A 40 2.89 15.90 8.95
N LEU A 41 2.04 14.99 8.46
CA LEU A 41 1.14 15.28 7.34
C LEU A 41 -0.16 15.92 7.88
N LEU A 42 -0.28 17.24 7.79
CA LEU A 42 -1.52 17.93 8.16
C LEU A 42 -2.49 17.93 6.96
N GLN A 43 -3.38 16.94 6.90
CA GLN A 43 -4.35 16.82 5.81
C GLN A 43 -5.76 17.15 6.29
N SER A 44 -6.47 17.98 5.52
CA SER A 44 -7.91 18.18 5.69
C SER A 44 -8.66 17.02 5.02
N ASN A 45 -9.19 16.09 5.82
CA ASN A 45 -10.15 15.11 5.29
C ASN A 45 -11.50 15.82 5.07
N THR A 46 -11.95 15.90 3.82
CA THR A 46 -13.24 16.49 3.46
C THR A 46 -14.33 15.43 3.21
N ASP A 47 -14.00 14.15 3.34
CA ASP A 47 -14.98 13.07 3.30
C ASP A 47 -15.73 12.98 4.63
N THR A 48 -17.04 13.22 4.56
CA THR A 48 -17.96 13.20 5.69
C THR A 48 -18.62 11.85 5.90
N ASN A 49 -18.25 10.83 5.11
CA ASN A 49 -18.96 9.54 5.02
C ASN A 49 -20.48 9.73 4.94
N PHE A 50 -20.91 10.65 4.06
CA PHE A 50 -22.31 10.96 3.76
C PHE A 50 -23.09 11.64 4.89
N SER A 51 -22.45 12.24 5.89
CA SER A 51 -23.17 12.95 6.96
C SER A 51 -23.99 14.15 6.44
N ASP A 52 -23.58 14.73 5.31
CA ASP A 52 -24.23 15.85 4.62
C ASP A 52 -25.37 15.42 3.68
N ILE A 53 -25.65 14.12 3.55
CA ILE A 53 -26.64 13.61 2.57
C ILE A 53 -28.04 14.20 2.74
N THR A 54 -28.39 14.60 3.97
CA THR A 54 -29.69 15.23 4.26
C THR A 54 -29.90 16.57 3.58
N ALA A 55 -28.82 17.24 3.15
CA ALA A 55 -28.90 18.47 2.36
C ALA A 55 -29.39 18.22 0.92
N PHE A 56 -29.28 16.98 0.42
CA PHE A 56 -29.60 16.60 -0.96
C PHE A 56 -30.94 15.85 -1.11
N LYS A 57 -31.82 15.91 -0.10
CA LYS A 57 -33.13 15.20 -0.06
C LYS A 57 -34.03 15.46 -1.27
N SER A 58 -33.85 16.57 -1.99
CA SER A 58 -34.67 16.97 -3.14
C SER A 58 -34.29 16.30 -4.47
N ALA A 59 -33.12 15.65 -4.57
CA ALA A 59 -32.60 15.10 -5.83
C ALA A 59 -33.28 13.77 -6.21
N PHE A 60 -33.38 12.82 -5.28
CA PHE A 60 -34.00 11.51 -5.54
C PHE A 60 -34.39 10.89 -4.20
N ALA A 61 -35.68 10.78 -3.87
CA ALA A 61 -36.13 10.43 -2.51
C ALA A 61 -35.55 9.11 -1.94
N ARG A 62 -35.08 8.20 -2.81
CA ARG A 62 -34.49 6.91 -2.42
C ARG A 62 -32.96 6.95 -2.23
N SER A 63 -32.25 7.88 -2.87
CA SER A 63 -30.78 7.90 -2.87
C SER A 63 -30.18 8.27 -1.52
N ALA A 64 -30.89 9.07 -0.73
CA ALA A 64 -30.45 9.42 0.62
C ALA A 64 -30.44 8.22 1.58
N GLU A 65 -31.41 7.32 1.45
CA GLU A 65 -31.47 6.10 2.27
C GLU A 65 -30.40 5.10 1.83
N ASP A 66 -30.23 4.88 0.52
CA ASP A 66 -29.17 4.02 0.00
C ASP A 66 -27.77 4.53 0.37
N ALA A 67 -27.55 5.85 0.39
CA ALA A 67 -26.30 6.46 0.85
C ALA A 67 -26.05 6.29 2.37
N ARG A 68 -27.10 6.32 3.21
CA ARG A 68 -26.96 6.01 4.65
C ARG A 68 -26.58 4.56 4.88
N VAL A 69 -27.22 3.65 4.15
CA VAL A 69 -26.87 2.23 4.17
C VAL A 69 -25.41 2.04 3.74
N TYR A 70 -25.00 2.69 2.64
CA TYR A 70 -23.62 2.67 2.16
C TYR A 70 -22.62 3.18 3.21
N SER A 71 -22.90 4.32 3.84
CA SER A 71 -22.11 4.89 4.94
C SER A 71 -21.97 3.94 6.13
N HIS A 72 -23.06 3.24 6.48
CA HIS A 72 -23.03 2.23 7.54
C HIS A 72 -22.17 1.02 7.16
N LEU A 73 -22.24 0.54 5.91
CA LEU A 73 -21.37 -0.54 5.42
C LEU A 73 -19.88 -0.16 5.50
N ASN A 74 -19.53 1.09 5.15
CA ASN A 74 -18.16 1.60 5.32
C ASN A 74 -17.71 1.55 6.79
N THR A 75 -18.60 1.93 7.71
CA THR A 75 -18.30 1.86 9.15
C THR A 75 -18.05 0.42 9.61
N VAL A 76 -18.81 -0.56 9.08
CA VAL A 76 -18.58 -1.98 9.39
C VAL A 76 -17.24 -2.47 8.83
N LEU A 77 -16.86 -2.02 7.63
CA LEU A 77 -15.55 -2.34 7.04
C LEU A 77 -14.38 -1.79 7.88
N GLU A 78 -14.48 -0.54 8.34
CA GLU A 78 -13.47 0.06 9.23
C GLU A 78 -13.34 -0.71 10.55
N GLN A 79 -14.46 -1.08 11.17
CA GLN A 79 -14.45 -1.93 12.38
C GLN A 79 -13.84 -3.31 12.11
N GLY A 80 -14.17 -3.92 10.97
CA GLY A 80 -13.58 -5.20 10.57
C GLY A 80 -12.08 -5.14 10.37
N GLN A 81 -11.57 -4.03 9.81
CA GLN A 81 -10.14 -3.79 9.69
C GLN A 81 -9.45 -3.69 11.06
N GLU A 82 -10.05 -3.04 12.05
CA GLU A 82 -9.52 -2.98 13.43
C GLU A 82 -9.45 -4.37 14.07
N TYR A 83 -10.46 -5.24 13.84
CA TYR A 83 -10.39 -6.63 14.28
C TYR A 83 -9.32 -7.41 13.52
N ALA A 84 -9.15 -7.23 12.21
CA ALA A 84 -8.07 -7.88 11.47
C ALA A 84 -6.69 -7.51 12.03
N ILE A 85 -6.46 -6.22 12.34
CA ILE A 85 -5.25 -5.74 13.02
C ILE A 85 -5.10 -6.41 14.39
N MET A 86 -6.18 -6.48 15.18
CA MET A 86 -6.17 -7.15 16.49
C MET A 86 -5.76 -8.62 16.36
N LEU A 87 -6.35 -9.37 15.44
CA LEU A 87 -6.05 -10.79 15.22
C LEU A 87 -4.60 -10.97 14.76
N TYR A 88 -4.14 -10.16 13.81
CA TYR A 88 -2.80 -10.23 13.24
C TYR A 88 -1.71 -10.00 14.28
N THR A 89 -1.87 -8.93 15.06
CA THR A 89 -0.91 -8.51 16.09
C THR A 89 -1.08 -9.24 17.41
N TRP A 90 -1.93 -10.27 17.47
CA TRP A 90 -2.10 -11.09 18.67
C TRP A 90 -0.95 -12.10 18.80
N ARG A 91 -0.08 -11.87 19.78
CA ARG A 91 0.91 -12.86 20.24
C ARG A 91 0.41 -13.53 21.52
N SER A 92 0.79 -14.80 21.72
CA SER A 92 0.32 -15.56 22.88
C SER A 92 0.80 -14.95 24.20
N ILE A 93 -0.17 -14.57 25.03
CA ILE A 93 0.08 -14.10 26.39
C ILE A 93 0.31 -15.29 27.31
N SER A 94 -0.41 -16.39 27.09
CA SER A 94 -0.31 -17.60 27.91
C SER A 94 1.06 -18.25 27.88
N ARG A 95 1.83 -18.12 26.79
CA ARG A 95 3.23 -18.55 26.73
C ARG A 95 4.14 -17.79 27.71
N ALA A 96 3.80 -16.55 28.05
CA ALA A 96 4.55 -15.74 29.01
C ALA A 96 4.10 -15.95 30.47
N LEU A 97 2.97 -16.63 30.69
CA LEU A 97 2.44 -16.86 32.03
C LEU A 97 3.12 -18.06 32.72
N PRO A 98 3.30 -18.03 34.05
CA PRO A 98 3.90 -19.13 34.79
C PRO A 98 2.99 -20.37 34.76
N PHE A 99 3.57 -21.52 34.44
CA PHE A 99 2.85 -22.78 34.38
C PHE A 99 2.61 -23.37 35.78
N ILE A 100 1.40 -23.89 36.02
CA ILE A 100 1.05 -24.58 37.26
C ILE A 100 1.44 -26.05 37.13
N ARG A 101 2.39 -26.51 37.95
CA ARG A 101 2.98 -27.86 37.84
C ARG A 101 2.21 -28.94 38.58
N SER A 102 1.57 -28.59 39.69
CA SER A 102 0.80 -29.54 40.52
C SER A 102 -0.37 -28.85 41.21
N SER A 103 -1.32 -29.66 41.69
CA SER A 103 -2.47 -29.18 42.47
C SER A 103 -2.05 -28.48 43.76
N ASP A 104 -0.93 -28.92 44.34
CA ASP A 104 -0.45 -28.56 45.68
C ASP A 104 0.52 -27.38 45.66
N GLN A 105 0.70 -26.75 44.50
CA GLN A 105 1.59 -25.61 44.32
C GLN A 105 1.11 -24.42 45.19
N PRO A 106 1.94 -23.89 46.12
CA PRO A 106 1.50 -22.90 47.11
C PRO A 106 0.97 -21.59 46.50
N ASN A 107 1.58 -21.13 45.40
CA ASN A 107 1.20 -19.90 44.71
C ASN A 107 0.14 -20.10 43.61
N ARG A 108 -0.50 -21.26 43.55
CA ARG A 108 -1.49 -21.61 42.50
C ARG A 108 -2.66 -20.62 42.44
N ILE A 109 -3.22 -20.25 43.59
CA ILE A 109 -4.34 -19.29 43.65
C ILE A 109 -3.90 -17.93 43.10
N LYS A 110 -2.76 -17.42 43.58
CA LYS A 110 -2.18 -16.14 43.12
C LYS A 110 -1.86 -16.14 41.62
N ILE A 111 -1.40 -17.26 41.07
CA ILE A 111 -1.17 -17.41 39.63
C ILE A 111 -2.49 -17.30 38.86
N TYR A 112 -3.56 -17.96 39.31
CA TYR A 112 -4.85 -17.87 38.64
C TYR A 112 -5.48 -16.48 38.76
N GLU A 113 -5.38 -15.82 39.91
CA GLU A 113 -5.83 -14.43 40.09
C GLU A 113 -5.15 -13.50 39.08
N LYS A 114 -3.81 -13.58 38.96
CA LYS A 114 -3.05 -12.77 38.00
C LYS A 114 -3.28 -13.17 36.55
N THR A 115 -3.47 -14.47 36.29
CA THR A 115 -3.82 -14.97 34.95
C THR A 115 -5.16 -14.39 34.50
N LYS A 116 -6.16 -14.38 35.39
CA LYS A 116 -7.47 -13.79 35.12
C LYS A 116 -7.32 -12.28 34.87
N GLU A 117 -6.68 -11.56 35.79
CA GLU A 117 -6.47 -10.10 35.69
C GLU A 117 -5.81 -9.68 34.37
N ILE A 118 -4.78 -10.41 33.93
CA ILE A 118 -4.06 -10.11 32.68
C ILE A 118 -4.90 -10.46 31.44
N LEU A 119 -5.56 -11.63 31.43
CA LEU A 119 -6.25 -12.11 30.22
C LEU A 119 -7.67 -11.58 30.08
N GLU A 120 -8.31 -11.08 31.13
CA GLU A 120 -9.72 -10.64 31.12
C GLU A 120 -10.00 -9.53 30.09
N PRO A 121 -9.21 -8.43 29.99
CA PRO A 121 -9.38 -7.43 28.93
C PRO A 121 -9.22 -7.98 27.51
N HIS A 122 -8.36 -8.99 27.33
CA HIS A 122 -8.14 -9.65 26.05
C HIS A 122 -9.30 -10.58 25.69
N CYS A 123 -9.84 -11.31 26.67
CA CYS A 123 -11.01 -12.16 26.48
C CYS A 123 -12.25 -11.33 26.13
N LEU A 124 -12.39 -10.12 26.69
CA LEU A 124 -13.44 -9.19 26.30
C LEU A 124 -13.35 -8.80 24.82
N LYS A 125 -12.13 -8.56 24.30
CA LYS A 125 -11.93 -8.29 22.87
C LYS A 125 -12.34 -9.47 21.98
N LEU A 126 -12.07 -10.71 22.40
CA LEU A 126 -12.50 -11.91 21.67
C LEU A 126 -14.03 -12.07 21.65
N LYS A 127 -14.70 -11.73 22.76
CA LYS A 127 -16.17 -11.66 22.80
C LYS A 127 -16.72 -10.60 21.87
N GLN A 128 -16.15 -9.40 21.93
CA GLN A 128 -16.55 -8.30 21.04
C GLN A 128 -16.36 -8.68 19.56
N PHE A 129 -15.27 -9.38 19.22
CA PHE A 129 -15.06 -9.91 17.89
C PHE A 129 -16.12 -10.95 17.48
N MET A 130 -16.47 -11.89 18.37
CA MET A 130 -17.54 -12.88 18.13
C MET A 130 -18.89 -12.20 17.87
N PHE A 131 -19.25 -11.18 18.64
CA PHE A 131 -20.49 -10.42 18.44
C PHE A 131 -20.44 -9.55 17.18
N PHE A 132 -19.29 -8.94 16.90
CA PHE A 132 -19.09 -8.11 15.71
C PHE A 132 -19.29 -8.93 14.43
N GLN A 133 -18.63 -10.08 14.30
CA GLN A 133 -18.74 -10.86 13.06
C GLN A 133 -20.18 -11.34 12.82
N ASP A 134 -20.90 -11.71 13.88
CA ASP A 134 -22.31 -12.12 13.80
C ASP A 134 -23.22 -10.95 13.37
N ALA A 135 -23.02 -9.77 13.97
CA ALA A 135 -23.73 -8.55 13.58
C ALA A 135 -23.41 -8.11 12.15
N ALA A 136 -22.14 -8.22 11.73
CA ALA A 136 -21.70 -7.88 10.38
C ALA A 136 -22.31 -8.84 9.33
N ILE A 137 -22.34 -10.15 9.61
CA ILE A 137 -23.01 -11.14 8.75
C ILE A 137 -24.50 -10.80 8.65
N ARG A 138 -25.20 -10.59 9.77
CA ARG A 138 -26.63 -10.22 9.76
C ARG A 138 -26.87 -8.98 8.91
N ARG A 139 -26.07 -7.94 9.09
CA ARG A 139 -26.21 -6.69 8.34
C ARG A 139 -25.99 -6.90 6.83
N PHE A 140 -24.96 -7.66 6.46
CA PHE A 140 -24.70 -7.99 5.06
C PHE A 140 -25.85 -8.81 4.44
N VAL A 141 -26.34 -9.82 5.16
CA VAL A 141 -27.45 -10.69 4.73
C VAL A 141 -28.75 -9.90 4.58
N GLU A 142 -29.05 -8.97 5.48
CA GLU A 142 -30.18 -8.05 5.37
C GLU A 142 -30.12 -7.22 4.07
N GLU A 143 -28.94 -6.71 3.73
CA GLU A 143 -28.74 -5.96 2.49
C GLU A 143 -28.85 -6.84 1.25
N VAL A 144 -28.28 -8.04 1.26
CA VAL A 144 -28.47 -9.01 0.16
C VAL A 144 -29.94 -9.34 0.00
N LYS A 145 -30.68 -9.57 1.09
CA LYS A 145 -32.12 -9.85 1.06
C LYS A 145 -32.92 -8.67 0.50
N ARG A 146 -32.55 -7.44 0.85
CA ARG A 146 -33.18 -6.21 0.33
C ARG A 146 -32.99 -6.09 -1.18
N LEU A 147 -31.79 -6.40 -1.68
CA LEU A 147 -31.41 -6.26 -3.09
C LEU A 147 -31.87 -7.44 -3.96
N ALA A 148 -31.98 -8.64 -3.41
CA ALA A 148 -32.36 -9.87 -4.13
C ALA A 148 -33.88 -10.04 -4.34
N HIS A 149 -34.71 -9.27 -3.64
CA HIS A 149 -36.17 -9.47 -3.61
C HIS A 149 -36.83 -9.44 -5.01
N LYS A 150 -37.72 -10.40 -5.30
CA LYS A 150 -38.34 -10.63 -6.63
C LYS A 150 -39.10 -9.42 -7.20
N ASP A 151 -39.82 -8.66 -6.37
CA ASP A 151 -40.49 -7.41 -6.77
C ASP A 151 -39.51 -6.25 -7.03
N GLN A 152 -38.25 -6.41 -6.63
CA GLN A 152 -37.13 -5.50 -6.83
C GLN A 152 -36.11 -6.04 -7.85
N LYS A 153 -36.41 -7.07 -8.64
CA LYS A 153 -35.50 -7.58 -9.71
C LYS A 153 -35.12 -6.57 -10.80
N ASN A 154 -35.67 -5.35 -10.73
CA ASN A 154 -35.32 -4.19 -11.56
C ASN A 154 -34.55 -3.10 -10.77
N PHE A 155 -34.10 -3.38 -9.55
CA PHE A 155 -33.35 -2.46 -8.71
C PHE A 155 -31.95 -2.26 -9.28
N PHE A 156 -31.55 -1.01 -9.45
CA PHE A 156 -30.25 -0.66 -9.97
C PHE A 156 -29.29 -0.58 -8.79
N VAL A 157 -28.22 -1.37 -8.82
CA VAL A 157 -27.13 -1.33 -7.85
C VAL A 157 -25.97 -0.63 -8.53
N ASN A 158 -25.54 0.52 -7.99
CA ASN A 158 -24.44 1.28 -8.59
C ASN A 158 -23.09 0.57 -8.39
N GLN A 159 -22.10 0.95 -9.19
CA GLN A 159 -20.77 0.31 -9.15
C GLN A 159 -20.11 0.42 -7.76
N ALA A 160 -20.20 1.58 -7.11
CA ALA A 160 -19.58 1.81 -5.80
C ALA A 160 -20.16 0.86 -4.73
N TYR A 161 -21.46 0.60 -4.78
CA TYR A 161 -22.17 -0.29 -3.88
C TYR A 161 -21.76 -1.74 -4.10
N LEU A 162 -21.64 -2.20 -5.35
CA LEU A 162 -21.11 -3.54 -5.67
C LEU A 162 -19.67 -3.73 -5.15
N VAL A 163 -18.81 -2.74 -5.32
CA VAL A 163 -17.44 -2.75 -4.79
C VAL A 163 -17.44 -2.85 -3.26
N THR A 164 -18.34 -2.12 -2.58
CA THR A 164 -18.46 -2.13 -1.11
C THR A 164 -18.98 -3.47 -0.59
N LEU A 165 -19.96 -4.08 -1.25
CA LEU A 165 -20.40 -5.44 -0.96
C LEU A 165 -19.27 -6.45 -1.19
N GLY A 166 -18.48 -6.30 -2.26
CA GLY A 166 -17.27 -7.08 -2.48
C GLY A 166 -16.26 -6.93 -1.35
N LYS A 167 -15.97 -5.71 -0.90
CA LYS A 167 -15.09 -5.45 0.26
C LYS A 167 -15.60 -6.14 1.54
N MET A 168 -16.92 -6.19 1.75
CA MET A 168 -17.52 -6.95 2.87
C MET A 168 -17.26 -8.46 2.74
N ILE A 169 -17.42 -9.02 1.54
CA ILE A 169 -17.11 -10.43 1.25
C ILE A 169 -15.62 -10.73 1.53
N LYS A 170 -14.70 -9.87 1.08
CA LYS A 170 -13.27 -9.98 1.41
C LYS A 170 -13.04 -9.92 2.93
N MET A 171 -13.69 -8.98 3.64
CA MET A 171 -13.55 -8.84 5.09
C MET A 171 -13.91 -10.13 5.83
N PHE A 172 -15.00 -10.79 5.45
CA PHE A 172 -15.36 -12.09 6.05
C PHE A 172 -14.33 -13.18 5.78
N ALA A 173 -13.81 -13.27 4.54
CA ALA A 173 -12.74 -14.20 4.21
C ALA A 173 -11.48 -13.93 5.06
N LEU A 174 -11.06 -12.67 5.14
CA LEU A 174 -9.92 -12.23 5.93
C LEU A 174 -10.09 -12.60 7.41
N LEU A 175 -11.18 -12.19 8.06
CA LEU A 175 -11.40 -12.43 9.49
C LEU A 175 -11.44 -13.92 9.81
N ASP A 176 -12.00 -14.74 8.91
CA ASP A 176 -12.08 -16.18 9.10
C ASP A 176 -10.70 -16.86 8.96
N GLU A 177 -9.92 -16.54 7.91
CA GLU A 177 -8.56 -17.07 7.76
C GLU A 177 -7.66 -16.64 8.95
N MET A 178 -7.69 -15.36 9.32
CA MET A 178 -6.96 -14.83 10.46
C MET A 178 -7.28 -15.56 11.76
N LYS A 179 -8.57 -15.79 12.03
CA LYS A 179 -9.04 -16.54 13.20
C LYS A 179 -8.53 -17.98 13.15
N ASN A 180 -8.64 -18.65 12.01
CA ASN A 180 -8.30 -20.06 11.84
C ASN A 180 -6.81 -20.32 12.04
N MET A 181 -5.96 -19.34 11.69
CA MET A 181 -4.50 -19.44 11.73
C MET A 181 -3.89 -19.07 13.10
N LYS A 182 -4.62 -18.35 13.95
CA LYS A 182 -4.14 -17.87 15.26
C LYS A 182 -4.50 -18.82 16.41
N ALA A 183 -3.63 -19.81 16.65
CA ALA A 183 -3.73 -20.72 17.80
C ALA A 183 -3.54 -20.00 19.14
N SER A 184 -2.70 -18.96 19.17
CA SER A 184 -2.42 -18.12 20.35
C SER A 184 -3.69 -17.62 21.05
N MET A 185 -4.69 -17.14 20.30
CA MET A 185 -5.93 -16.61 20.86
C MET A 185 -6.76 -17.69 21.55
N LYS A 186 -6.88 -18.86 20.91
CA LYS A 186 -7.60 -20.02 21.47
C LYS A 186 -6.94 -20.50 22.76
N ASN A 187 -5.61 -20.52 22.79
CA ASN A 187 -4.84 -20.92 23.96
C ASN A 187 -4.97 -19.91 25.10
N ASP A 188 -4.90 -18.61 24.80
CA ASP A 188 -5.07 -17.55 25.80
C ASP A 188 -6.47 -17.60 26.42
N TYR A 189 -7.53 -17.70 25.62
CA TYR A 189 -8.90 -17.84 26.13
C TYR A 189 -9.07 -19.12 26.97
N SER A 190 -8.45 -20.23 26.56
CA SER A 190 -8.49 -21.49 27.32
C SER A 190 -7.77 -21.40 28.67
N ASN A 191 -6.71 -20.61 28.78
CA ASN A 191 -6.03 -20.32 30.06
C ASN A 191 -6.89 -19.44 30.97
N TYR A 192 -7.48 -18.38 30.40
CA TYR A 192 -8.43 -17.52 31.13
C TYR A 192 -9.60 -18.33 31.69
N LYS A 193 -10.24 -19.17 30.85
CA LYS A 193 -11.37 -20.00 31.25
C LYS A 193 -11.03 -20.92 32.42
N ARG A 194 -9.85 -21.56 32.39
CA ARG A 194 -9.37 -22.40 33.50
C ARG A 194 -9.19 -21.61 34.79
N ALA A 195 -8.62 -20.41 34.71
CA ALA A 195 -8.44 -19.53 35.87
C ALA A 195 -9.80 -19.05 36.43
N ALA A 196 -10.69 -18.59 35.56
CA ALA A 196 -12.03 -18.11 35.93
C ALA A 196 -12.88 -19.19 36.59
N GLN A 197 -12.87 -20.42 36.04
CA GLN A 197 -13.57 -21.57 36.60
C GLN A 197 -13.05 -21.95 37.99
N PHE A 198 -11.72 -21.93 38.18
CA PHE A 198 -11.11 -22.19 39.48
C PHE A 198 -11.53 -21.14 40.53
N LEU A 199 -11.61 -19.87 40.11
CA LEU A 199 -12.04 -18.74 40.96
C LEU A 199 -13.56 -18.60 41.07
N GLN A 200 -14.34 -19.57 40.56
CA GLN A 200 -15.82 -19.58 40.60
C GLN A 200 -16.47 -18.34 39.97
N VAL A 201 -15.85 -17.78 38.93
CA VAL A 201 -16.40 -16.66 38.15
C VAL A 201 -17.29 -17.21 37.05
N ASN A 202 -18.58 -16.85 37.10
CA ASN A 202 -19.54 -17.23 36.07
C ASN A 202 -19.57 -16.21 34.92
N ASP A 203 -19.38 -16.72 33.70
CA ASP A 203 -19.43 -15.94 32.47
C ASP A 203 -20.46 -16.59 31.52
N PRO A 204 -21.61 -15.94 31.26
CA PRO A 204 -22.71 -16.55 30.51
C PRO A 204 -22.31 -16.89 29.07
N ASP A 205 -21.46 -16.08 28.45
CA ASP A 205 -21.06 -16.25 27.05
C ASP A 205 -19.88 -17.24 26.90
N SER A 206 -19.39 -17.82 28.01
CA SER A 206 -18.16 -18.61 27.98
C SER A 206 -18.24 -19.84 27.08
N HIS A 207 -19.42 -20.45 26.99
CA HIS A 207 -19.67 -21.59 26.11
C HIS A 207 -19.56 -21.20 24.64
N ASP A 208 -20.24 -20.13 24.24
CA ASP A 208 -20.32 -19.69 22.84
C ASP A 208 -18.96 -19.24 22.31
N VAL A 209 -18.20 -18.48 23.11
CA VAL A 209 -16.84 -18.07 22.74
C VAL A 209 -15.93 -19.29 22.57
N SER A 210 -16.07 -20.31 23.41
CA SER A 210 -15.29 -21.55 23.29
C SER A 210 -15.58 -22.27 21.98
N ILE A 211 -16.86 -22.37 21.60
CA ILE A 211 -17.29 -22.99 20.33
C ILE A 211 -16.78 -22.18 19.14
N PHE A 212 -16.96 -20.86 19.19
CA PHE A 212 -16.52 -19.94 18.13
C PHE A 212 -15.03 -20.08 17.85
N LEU A 213 -14.19 -20.05 18.88
CA LEU A 213 -12.73 -20.20 18.74
C LEU A 213 -12.31 -21.61 18.32
N ALA A 214 -13.08 -22.64 18.69
CA ALA A 214 -12.75 -24.04 18.37
C ALA A 214 -13.15 -24.45 16.94
N LYS A 215 -14.31 -23.99 16.43
CA LYS A 215 -14.83 -24.36 15.12
C LYS A 215 -14.05 -23.63 14.02
N GLN A 216 -13.39 -24.39 13.15
CA GLN A 216 -12.75 -23.86 11.94
C GLN A 216 -13.82 -23.40 10.95
N LYS A 217 -13.53 -22.38 10.15
CA LYS A 217 -14.42 -21.88 9.08
C LYS A 217 -15.78 -21.34 9.53
N ILE A 218 -15.96 -21.07 10.82
CA ILE A 218 -17.28 -20.70 11.36
C ILE A 218 -17.87 -19.44 10.72
N ILE A 219 -17.07 -18.42 10.41
CA ILE A 219 -17.58 -17.16 9.84
C ILE A 219 -18.06 -17.39 8.41
N ARG A 220 -17.25 -18.08 7.58
CA ARG A 220 -17.62 -18.36 6.18
C ARG A 220 -18.81 -19.32 6.07
N ASP A 221 -18.88 -20.31 6.95
CA ASP A 221 -19.97 -21.30 6.93
C ASP A 221 -21.29 -20.65 7.38
N THR A 222 -21.26 -19.84 8.44
CA THR A 222 -22.43 -19.09 8.92
C THR A 222 -22.94 -18.10 7.87
N LEU A 223 -22.02 -17.39 7.19
CA LEU A 223 -22.35 -16.50 6.08
C LEU A 223 -23.02 -17.27 4.94
N LYS A 224 -22.43 -18.40 4.53
CA LYS A 224 -22.94 -19.23 3.44
C LYS A 224 -24.33 -19.77 3.75
N GLU A 225 -24.55 -20.34 4.93
CA GLU A 225 -25.86 -20.82 5.39
C GLU A 225 -26.91 -19.71 5.38
N SER A 226 -26.56 -18.51 5.85
CA SER A 226 -27.46 -17.35 5.88
C SER A 226 -27.82 -16.83 4.49
N LEU A 227 -26.89 -16.88 3.53
CA LEU A 227 -27.13 -16.47 2.14
C LEU A 227 -28.03 -17.45 1.38
N ILE A 228 -27.85 -18.76 1.58
CA ILE A 228 -28.66 -19.80 0.93
C ILE A 228 -30.15 -19.67 1.26
N ALA A 229 -30.47 -19.12 2.43
CA ALA A 229 -31.85 -18.88 2.85
C ALA A 229 -32.55 -17.72 2.09
N ILE A 230 -31.81 -16.92 1.32
CA ILE A 230 -32.35 -15.78 0.56
C ILE A 230 -32.64 -16.22 -0.87
N ASP A 231 -33.86 -16.00 -1.34
CA ASP A 231 -34.24 -16.22 -2.74
C ASP A 231 -33.63 -15.14 -3.65
N GLY A 232 -32.84 -15.54 -4.66
CA GLY A 232 -32.20 -14.64 -5.63
C GLY A 232 -30.85 -14.05 -5.22
N TYR A 233 -30.24 -14.50 -4.11
CA TYR A 233 -28.90 -14.05 -3.69
C TYR A 233 -27.83 -14.30 -4.76
N GLU A 234 -28.01 -15.35 -5.56
CA GLU A 234 -27.08 -15.75 -6.62
C GLU A 234 -26.97 -14.70 -7.72
N ASP A 235 -28.05 -13.97 -8.01
CA ASP A 235 -28.06 -12.94 -9.05
C ASP A 235 -27.12 -11.79 -8.67
N LEU A 236 -27.16 -11.35 -7.41
CA LEU A 236 -26.31 -10.28 -6.87
C LEU A 236 -24.85 -10.72 -6.78
N LEU A 237 -24.56 -11.94 -6.31
CA LEU A 237 -23.19 -12.42 -6.25
C LEU A 237 -22.54 -12.55 -7.64
N ILE A 238 -23.31 -12.96 -8.66
CA ILE A 238 -22.85 -12.98 -10.06
C ILE A 238 -22.50 -11.57 -10.55
N GLU A 239 -23.30 -10.57 -10.20
CA GLU A 239 -23.05 -9.16 -10.54
C GLU A 239 -21.76 -8.64 -9.88
N ILE A 240 -21.54 -8.96 -8.60
CA ILE A 240 -20.30 -8.63 -7.87
C ILE A 240 -19.08 -9.30 -8.52
N ILE A 241 -19.19 -10.56 -8.95
CA ILE A 241 -18.11 -11.29 -9.65
C ILE A 241 -17.80 -10.61 -10.99
N HIS A 242 -18.83 -10.28 -11.79
CA HIS A 242 -18.64 -9.61 -13.07
C HIS A 242 -17.99 -8.25 -12.92
N ASN A 243 -18.45 -7.46 -11.95
CA ASN A 243 -17.88 -6.15 -11.66
C ASN A 243 -16.40 -6.26 -11.28
N SER A 244 -16.06 -7.16 -10.34
CA SER A 244 -14.67 -7.38 -9.91
C SER A 244 -13.79 -7.89 -11.05
N ALA A 245 -14.28 -8.81 -11.87
CA ALA A 245 -13.53 -9.34 -13.01
C ALA A 245 -13.33 -8.30 -14.11
N GLN A 246 -14.29 -7.39 -14.33
CA GLN A 246 -14.16 -6.28 -15.26
C GLN A 246 -13.17 -5.22 -14.76
N MET A 247 -13.21 -4.89 -13.47
CA MET A 247 -12.28 -3.92 -12.87
C MET A 247 -10.85 -4.45 -12.87
N TYR A 248 -10.65 -5.73 -12.58
CA TYR A 248 -9.34 -6.39 -12.65
C TYR A 248 -8.74 -6.33 -14.06
N GLU A 249 -9.47 -6.78 -15.08
CA GLU A 249 -8.97 -6.81 -16.46
C GLU A 249 -8.64 -5.43 -17.04
N ASN A 250 -9.48 -4.44 -16.74
CA ASN A 250 -9.30 -3.09 -17.23
C ASN A 250 -8.35 -2.26 -16.35
N LYS A 251 -7.75 -2.87 -15.32
CA LYS A 251 -6.87 -2.22 -14.33
C LYS A 251 -7.51 -0.97 -13.71
N VAL A 252 -8.80 -1.06 -13.39
CA VAL A 252 -9.60 0.02 -12.79
C VAL A 252 -9.48 -0.07 -11.28
N TYR A 253 -8.33 0.35 -10.76
CA TYR A 253 -8.00 0.48 -9.35
C TYR A 253 -6.79 1.40 -9.20
N ILE A 254 -6.56 1.94 -8.00
CA ILE A 254 -5.39 2.78 -7.73
C ILE A 254 -4.54 2.19 -6.62
N LEU A 255 -5.13 1.63 -5.56
CA LEU A 255 -4.33 1.10 -4.46
C LEU A 255 -3.86 -0.34 -4.79
N PRO A 256 -2.61 -0.71 -4.49
CA PRO A 256 -2.10 -2.06 -4.77
C PRO A 256 -2.98 -3.19 -4.18
N GLU A 257 -3.52 -2.98 -2.98
CA GLU A 257 -4.41 -3.94 -2.30
C GLU A 257 -5.77 -4.15 -3.00
N GLU A 258 -6.19 -3.24 -3.88
CA GLU A 258 -7.46 -3.34 -4.59
C GLU A 258 -7.40 -4.39 -5.70
N LYS A 259 -6.24 -4.54 -6.36
CA LYS A 259 -6.00 -5.66 -7.30
C LYS A 259 -6.30 -7.00 -6.62
N HIS A 260 -5.68 -7.23 -5.48
CA HIS A 260 -5.84 -8.44 -4.66
C HIS A 260 -7.25 -8.61 -4.12
N THR A 261 -7.92 -7.49 -3.78
CA THR A 261 -9.32 -7.48 -3.36
C THR A 261 -10.23 -8.07 -4.43
N HIS A 262 -10.09 -7.66 -5.70
CA HIS A 262 -10.92 -8.19 -6.79
C HIS A 262 -10.77 -9.70 -6.95
N VAL A 263 -9.54 -10.22 -6.87
CA VAL A 263 -9.27 -11.66 -7.03
C VAL A 263 -9.89 -12.48 -5.89
N ILE A 264 -9.77 -12.00 -4.64
CA ILE A 264 -10.40 -12.66 -3.48
C ILE A 264 -11.92 -12.59 -3.55
N VAL A 265 -12.49 -11.45 -3.96
CA VAL A 265 -13.93 -11.30 -4.12
C VAL A 265 -14.47 -12.29 -5.16
N ILE A 266 -13.78 -12.46 -6.29
CA ILE A 266 -14.14 -13.46 -7.31
C ILE A 266 -14.13 -14.87 -6.68
N ALA A 267 -13.00 -15.29 -6.10
CA ALA A 267 -12.82 -16.63 -5.58
C ALA A 267 -13.80 -16.97 -4.44
N PHE A 268 -13.94 -16.07 -3.46
CA PHE A 268 -14.78 -16.32 -2.30
C PHE A 268 -16.27 -16.22 -2.65
N SER A 269 -16.67 -15.34 -3.57
CA SER A 269 -18.07 -15.30 -4.05
C SER A 269 -18.43 -16.58 -4.81
N LEU A 270 -17.52 -17.17 -5.59
CA LEU A 270 -17.73 -18.50 -6.20
C LEU A 270 -17.92 -19.59 -5.13
N TYR A 271 -17.18 -19.53 -4.03
CA TYR A 271 -17.37 -20.44 -2.89
C TYR A 271 -18.73 -20.27 -2.20
N LEU A 272 -19.20 -19.03 -2.04
CA LEU A 272 -20.49 -18.72 -1.43
C LEU A 272 -21.68 -19.12 -2.33
N LEU A 273 -21.51 -19.03 -3.66
CA LEU A 273 -22.53 -19.44 -4.64
C LEU A 273 -22.82 -20.94 -4.62
N ASP A 274 -21.80 -21.77 -4.42
CA ASP A 274 -21.97 -23.23 -4.54
C ASP A 274 -22.44 -23.88 -3.25
N SER A 275 -23.75 -24.14 -3.16
CA SER A 275 -24.40 -24.54 -1.91
C SER A 275 -24.69 -26.04 -1.81
N GLY A 276 -24.51 -26.81 -2.89
CA GLY A 276 -24.83 -28.26 -2.95
C GLY A 276 -26.34 -28.60 -2.87
N LEU A 277 -27.13 -27.82 -2.12
CA LEU A 277 -28.56 -28.00 -1.84
C LEU A 277 -29.49 -27.20 -2.77
N GLY A 278 -28.96 -26.34 -3.65
CA GLY A 278 -29.79 -25.56 -4.59
C GLY A 278 -29.05 -25.10 -5.84
N VAL A 279 -28.05 -24.23 -5.66
CA VAL A 279 -27.25 -23.68 -6.74
C VAL A 279 -25.98 -24.50 -6.91
N CYS A 280 -25.75 -24.96 -8.15
CA CYS A 280 -24.54 -25.66 -8.55
C CYS A 280 -23.74 -24.76 -9.49
N LEU A 281 -22.43 -24.60 -9.27
CA LEU A 281 -21.56 -23.79 -10.13
C LEU A 281 -21.70 -24.20 -11.59
N ASN A 282 -21.80 -25.50 -11.87
CA ASN A 282 -21.95 -26.02 -13.24
C ASN A 282 -23.27 -25.59 -13.92
N LYS A 283 -24.33 -25.34 -13.16
CA LYS A 283 -25.61 -24.82 -13.71
C LYS A 283 -25.55 -23.32 -13.98
N ILE A 284 -24.86 -22.56 -13.11
CA ILE A 284 -24.69 -21.10 -13.24
C ILE A 284 -23.52 -20.73 -14.16
N ALA A 285 -22.66 -21.68 -14.52
CA ALA A 285 -21.53 -21.49 -15.42
C ALA A 285 -21.90 -20.88 -16.79
N LYS A 286 -23.16 -20.96 -17.23
CA LYS A 286 -23.62 -20.26 -18.45
C LYS A 286 -23.79 -18.76 -18.27
N ARG A 287 -23.96 -18.29 -17.04
CA ARG A 287 -24.10 -16.88 -16.64
C ARG A 287 -22.76 -16.25 -16.25
N LEU A 288 -21.75 -17.07 -15.96
CA LEU A 288 -20.40 -16.65 -15.59
C LEU A 288 -19.42 -17.00 -16.71
N ASN A 289 -18.47 -16.11 -17.02
CA ASN A 289 -17.41 -16.44 -17.96
C ASN A 289 -16.28 -17.21 -17.26
N ILE A 290 -16.48 -18.52 -17.03
CA ILE A 290 -15.52 -19.37 -16.28
C ILE A 290 -14.11 -19.32 -16.88
N GLY A 291 -13.96 -19.35 -18.22
CA GLY A 291 -12.64 -19.28 -18.85
C GLY A 291 -11.88 -17.98 -18.55
N LYS A 292 -12.61 -16.86 -18.43
CA LYS A 292 -12.03 -15.59 -17.97
C LYS A 292 -11.64 -15.64 -16.50
N LEU A 293 -12.49 -16.19 -15.63
CA LEU A 293 -12.21 -16.30 -14.20
C LEU A 293 -11.01 -17.23 -13.93
N ASP A 294 -10.90 -18.33 -14.67
CA ASP A 294 -9.77 -19.27 -14.63
C ASP A 294 -8.45 -18.57 -14.95
N ARG A 295 -8.43 -17.73 -16.00
CA ARG A 295 -7.24 -16.92 -16.33
C ARG A 295 -6.88 -15.94 -15.23
N ILE A 296 -7.86 -15.22 -14.66
CA ILE A 296 -7.61 -14.24 -13.58
C ILE A 296 -7.00 -14.95 -12.35
N LEU A 297 -7.58 -16.08 -11.94
CA LEU A 297 -7.09 -16.85 -10.79
C LEU A 297 -5.73 -17.51 -11.05
N LYS A 298 -5.40 -17.81 -12.31
CA LYS A 298 -4.05 -18.28 -12.68
C LYS A 298 -3.03 -17.14 -12.77
N GLU A 299 -3.43 -15.96 -13.21
CA GLU A 299 -2.55 -14.79 -13.28
C GLU A 299 -2.18 -14.29 -11.88
N CYS A 300 -3.09 -14.39 -10.92
CA CYS A 300 -2.87 -14.05 -9.51
C CYS A 300 -3.17 -15.28 -8.64
N GLU A 301 -2.21 -16.21 -8.58
CA GLU A 301 -2.34 -17.47 -7.83
C GLU A 301 -2.31 -17.27 -6.32
N VAL A 302 -1.64 -16.22 -5.85
CA VAL A 302 -1.43 -15.95 -4.44
C VAL A 302 -1.81 -14.51 -4.14
N VAL A 303 -2.69 -14.30 -3.17
CA VAL A 303 -3.07 -12.95 -2.75
C VAL A 303 -2.52 -12.66 -1.36
N ASN A 304 -1.96 -11.46 -1.17
CA ASN A 304 -1.72 -10.92 0.15
C ASN A 304 -3.06 -10.59 0.81
N LEU A 305 -3.42 -11.34 1.86
CA LEU A 305 -4.68 -11.10 2.56
C LEU A 305 -4.50 -10.02 3.63
N PHE A 306 -3.43 -10.13 4.41
CA PHE A 306 -3.03 -9.17 5.44
C PHE A 306 -1.62 -9.47 5.94
N GLY A 307 -0.74 -8.47 6.06
CA GLY A 307 0.58 -8.74 6.63
C GLY A 307 1.45 -9.59 5.71
N ASP A 308 2.16 -10.54 6.31
CA ASP A 308 2.83 -11.66 5.65
C ASP A 308 1.90 -12.85 5.34
N MET A 309 0.61 -12.74 5.64
CA MET A 309 -0.36 -13.79 5.41
C MET A 309 -0.90 -13.75 3.99
N SER A 310 -0.65 -14.84 3.25
CA SER A 310 -1.17 -15.03 1.90
C SER A 310 -2.16 -16.20 1.83
N VAL A 311 -2.99 -16.20 0.79
CA VAL A 311 -3.92 -17.28 0.48
C VAL A 311 -3.91 -17.57 -1.01
N GLU A 312 -4.07 -18.84 -1.39
CA GLU A 312 -4.31 -19.25 -2.77
C GLU A 312 -5.81 -19.07 -3.07
N PRO A 313 -6.25 -18.07 -3.86
CA PRO A 313 -7.67 -17.82 -4.07
C PRO A 313 -8.39 -19.02 -4.72
N PHE A 314 -7.71 -19.74 -5.62
CA PHE A 314 -8.27 -20.94 -6.25
C PHE A 314 -8.59 -22.07 -5.25
N SER A 315 -8.00 -22.07 -4.05
CA SER A 315 -8.35 -23.01 -2.98
C SER A 315 -9.82 -22.92 -2.56
N TYR A 316 -10.43 -21.73 -2.63
CA TYR A 316 -11.86 -21.56 -2.38
C TYR A 316 -12.71 -22.28 -3.42
N VAL A 317 -12.31 -22.19 -4.70
CA VAL A 317 -13.00 -22.87 -5.81
C VAL A 317 -12.84 -24.39 -5.70
N ARG A 318 -11.65 -24.90 -5.32
CA ARG A 318 -11.44 -26.35 -5.09
C ARG A 318 -12.30 -26.92 -3.97
N GLN A 319 -12.70 -26.10 -2.99
CA GLN A 319 -13.54 -26.49 -1.85
C GLN A 319 -15.04 -26.44 -2.15
N THR A 320 -15.43 -26.07 -3.37
CA THR A 320 -16.84 -26.04 -3.79
C THR A 320 -17.39 -27.47 -3.97
N ALA A 321 -18.66 -27.68 -3.65
CA ALA A 321 -19.29 -29.00 -3.68
C ALA A 321 -19.42 -29.59 -5.10
N SER A 322 -19.45 -28.71 -6.11
CA SER A 322 -19.60 -29.04 -7.53
C SER A 322 -18.34 -28.79 -8.36
N PHE A 323 -17.18 -28.73 -7.69
CA PHE A 323 -15.90 -28.55 -8.33
C PHE A 323 -15.64 -29.63 -9.41
N ASP A 324 -15.35 -29.17 -10.62
CA ASP A 324 -14.95 -29.99 -11.76
C ASP A 324 -13.62 -29.46 -12.31
N PRO A 325 -12.49 -30.18 -12.12
CA PRO A 325 -11.17 -29.75 -12.60
C PRO A 325 -11.13 -29.45 -14.11
N SER A 326 -11.95 -30.13 -14.91
CA SER A 326 -11.97 -29.96 -16.38
C SER A 326 -12.45 -28.57 -16.82
N LYS A 327 -13.15 -27.84 -15.94
CA LYS A 327 -13.63 -26.47 -16.19
C LYS A 327 -12.58 -25.39 -15.92
N TRP A 328 -11.47 -25.76 -15.28
CA TRP A 328 -10.43 -24.84 -14.84
C TRP A 328 -9.05 -25.29 -15.37
N PRO A 329 -8.86 -25.41 -16.69
CA PRO A 329 -7.63 -25.94 -17.27
C PRO A 329 -6.39 -25.10 -16.94
N GLU A 330 -6.49 -23.77 -16.83
CA GLU A 330 -5.34 -22.89 -16.54
C GLU A 330 -4.89 -23.05 -15.09
N CYS A 331 -5.82 -22.99 -14.13
CA CYS A 331 -5.51 -23.16 -12.71
C CYS A 331 -5.04 -24.58 -12.35
N ASN A 332 -5.45 -25.60 -13.11
CA ASN A 332 -4.96 -26.98 -12.93
C ASN A 332 -3.71 -27.30 -13.78
N SER A 333 -3.23 -26.35 -14.58
CA SER A 333 -2.01 -26.55 -15.36
C SER A 333 -0.76 -26.52 -14.48
N ALA A 334 0.25 -27.32 -14.84
CA ALA A 334 1.57 -27.29 -14.23
C ALA A 334 2.41 -26.04 -14.62
N LYS A 335 1.85 -25.15 -15.44
CA LYS A 335 2.54 -23.92 -15.87
C LYS A 335 2.68 -23.00 -14.66
N VAL A 336 3.89 -22.53 -14.39
CA VAL A 336 4.14 -21.56 -13.31
C VAL A 336 3.50 -20.22 -13.69
N SER A 337 2.80 -19.59 -12.74
CA SER A 337 2.25 -18.25 -12.96
C SER A 337 3.35 -17.21 -13.16
N GLY A 338 3.05 -16.19 -13.97
CA GLY A 338 3.90 -15.02 -14.14
C GLY A 338 3.88 -14.07 -12.94
N GLN A 339 3.05 -14.32 -11.91
CA GLN A 339 2.86 -13.41 -10.78
C GLN A 339 4.17 -13.05 -10.07
N GLY A 340 5.04 -14.04 -9.82
CA GLY A 340 6.31 -13.83 -9.13
C GLY A 340 7.46 -13.34 -10.02
N VAL A 341 7.23 -13.14 -11.32
CA VAL A 341 8.28 -12.77 -12.27
C VAL A 341 8.49 -11.26 -12.25
N ILE A 342 9.69 -10.82 -11.90
CA ILE A 342 10.05 -9.39 -11.84
C ILE A 342 10.22 -8.82 -13.25
N LEU A 343 9.43 -7.80 -13.59
CA LEU A 343 9.55 -7.07 -14.84
C LEU A 343 10.67 -6.03 -14.73
N THR A 344 11.68 -6.10 -15.60
CA THR A 344 12.87 -5.22 -15.57
C THR A 344 12.74 -3.97 -16.45
N HIS A 345 11.79 -3.93 -17.38
CA HIS A 345 11.54 -2.76 -18.23
C HIS A 345 10.30 -2.00 -17.75
N MET A 346 10.53 -0.84 -17.12
CA MET A 346 9.48 0.04 -16.62
C MET A 346 9.67 1.47 -17.15
N GLU A 347 8.56 2.17 -17.41
CA GLU A 347 8.55 3.55 -17.91
C GLU A 347 8.94 4.58 -16.82
N TYR A 348 10.17 4.48 -16.32
CA TYR A 348 10.71 5.39 -15.30
C TYR A 348 11.18 6.71 -15.91
N THR A 349 12.05 6.63 -16.92
CA THR A 349 12.78 7.79 -17.47
C THR A 349 11.86 8.85 -18.04
N SER A 350 10.78 8.45 -18.72
CA SER A 350 9.80 9.39 -19.28
C SER A 350 9.08 10.15 -18.16
N LEU A 351 8.58 9.42 -17.15
CA LEU A 351 7.87 10.02 -16.02
C LEU A 351 8.75 11.00 -15.24
N THR A 352 9.99 10.60 -14.90
CA THR A 352 10.91 11.47 -14.16
C THR A 352 11.31 12.70 -14.97
N SER A 353 11.40 12.59 -16.29
CA SER A 353 11.69 13.73 -17.17
C SER A 353 10.55 14.74 -17.16
N ASP A 354 9.30 14.25 -17.24
CA ASP A 354 8.10 15.09 -17.15
C ASP A 354 8.00 15.77 -15.77
N LEU A 355 8.23 15.02 -14.68
CA LEU A 355 8.24 15.55 -13.32
C LEU A 355 9.31 16.63 -13.12
N ALA A 356 10.53 16.40 -13.61
CA ALA A 356 11.61 17.38 -13.54
C ALA A 356 11.27 18.64 -14.34
N TRP A 357 10.68 18.50 -15.53
CA TRP A 357 10.25 19.63 -16.35
C TRP A 357 9.20 20.49 -15.64
N HIS A 358 8.17 19.86 -15.05
CA HIS A 358 7.13 20.57 -14.30
C HIS A 358 7.66 21.20 -13.00
N THR A 359 8.65 20.57 -12.35
CA THR A 359 9.32 21.13 -11.16
C THR A 359 10.05 22.43 -11.51
N ASN A 360 10.87 22.41 -12.57
CA ASN A 360 11.59 23.59 -13.05
C ASN A 360 10.64 24.69 -13.57
N THR A 361 9.55 24.29 -14.22
CA THR A 361 8.56 25.26 -14.71
C THR A 361 7.85 25.95 -13.57
N THR A 362 7.56 25.22 -12.49
CA THR A 362 6.88 25.74 -11.30
C THR A 362 7.76 26.72 -10.53
N SER A 363 9.06 26.45 -10.39
CA SER A 363 9.99 27.32 -9.66
C SER A 363 10.22 28.68 -10.31
N ILE A 364 9.99 28.80 -11.62
CA ILE A 364 10.20 30.04 -12.40
C ILE A 364 8.87 30.79 -12.63
N ARG A 365 7.73 30.22 -12.22
CA ARG A 365 6.40 30.72 -12.62
C ARG A 365 5.90 31.90 -11.79
N LEU A 366 5.52 32.98 -12.48
CA LEU A 366 4.95 34.21 -11.89
C LEU A 366 3.43 34.40 -12.16
N ASN A 367 2.87 33.69 -13.16
CA ASN A 367 1.48 33.86 -13.63
C ASN A 367 0.57 32.69 -13.22
N GLU A 368 -0.75 32.91 -13.22
CA GLU A 368 -1.73 31.84 -13.00
C GLU A 368 -1.76 30.81 -14.15
N ARG A 369 -2.09 29.55 -13.82
CA ARG A 369 -2.17 28.43 -14.76
C ARG A 369 -3.42 28.50 -15.63
N SER A 370 -3.25 28.27 -16.93
CA SER A 370 -4.34 28.07 -17.87
C SER A 370 -5.09 26.76 -17.59
N ALA A 371 -6.31 26.64 -18.13
CA ALA A 371 -7.11 25.42 -17.97
C ALA A 371 -6.47 24.19 -18.66
N LYS A 372 -5.63 24.40 -19.69
CA LYS A 372 -4.88 23.32 -20.35
C LYS A 372 -3.75 22.82 -19.46
N GLU A 373 -2.97 23.72 -18.86
CA GLU A 373 -1.87 23.35 -17.96
C GLU A 373 -2.38 22.66 -16.68
N ASN A 374 -3.54 23.06 -16.17
CA ASN A 374 -4.18 22.36 -15.04
C ASN A 374 -4.62 20.94 -15.43
N GLN A 375 -5.07 20.73 -16.68
CA GLN A 375 -5.37 19.40 -17.18
C GLN A 375 -4.11 18.55 -17.33
N GLU A 376 -3.03 19.11 -17.88
CA GLU A 376 -1.75 18.41 -18.01
C GLU A 376 -1.19 17.96 -16.65
N LEU A 377 -1.29 18.80 -15.62
CA LEU A 377 -0.89 18.43 -14.26
C LEU A 377 -1.83 17.40 -13.61
N TYR A 378 -3.14 17.46 -13.88
CA TYR A 378 -4.10 16.44 -13.46
C TYR A 378 -3.75 15.08 -14.08
N ASP A 379 -3.48 15.05 -15.39
CA ASP A 379 -3.13 13.83 -16.12
C ASP A 379 -1.78 13.26 -15.62
N LEU A 380 -0.81 14.12 -15.32
CA LEU A 380 0.48 13.72 -14.74
C LEU A 380 0.32 13.17 -13.32
N ALA A 381 -0.53 13.76 -12.48
CA ALA A 381 -0.81 13.26 -11.13
C ALA A 381 -1.43 11.86 -11.17
N LEU A 382 -2.45 11.66 -12.02
CA LEU A 382 -3.09 10.36 -12.19
C LEU A 382 -2.12 9.32 -12.75
N ARG A 383 -1.34 9.68 -13.77
CA ARG A 383 -0.33 8.80 -14.37
C ARG A 383 0.75 8.41 -13.35
N GLY A 384 1.21 9.36 -12.54
CA GLY A 384 2.15 9.12 -11.45
C GLY A 384 1.63 8.11 -10.43
N LEU A 385 0.38 8.27 -9.97
CA LEU A 385 -0.27 7.31 -9.06
C LEU A 385 -0.42 5.93 -9.70
N GLN A 386 -0.80 5.85 -10.97
CA GLN A 386 -0.98 4.58 -11.69
C GLN A 386 0.34 3.83 -11.87
N TYR A 387 1.44 4.52 -12.21
CA TYR A 387 2.75 3.89 -12.31
C TYR A 387 3.27 3.41 -10.96
N LEU A 388 3.18 4.25 -9.93
CA LEU A 388 3.57 3.86 -8.56
C LEU A 388 2.78 2.65 -8.07
N SER A 389 1.46 2.66 -8.29
CA SER A 389 0.61 1.51 -7.98
C SER A 389 1.06 0.25 -8.72
N GLY A 390 1.32 0.34 -10.02
CA GLY A 390 1.79 -0.79 -10.83
C GLY A 390 3.14 -1.35 -10.35
N TRP A 391 4.08 -0.48 -9.98
CA TRP A 391 5.39 -0.88 -9.45
C TRP A 391 5.27 -1.50 -8.05
N SER A 392 4.45 -0.93 -7.17
CA SER A 392 4.19 -1.51 -5.84
C SER A 392 3.48 -2.85 -5.92
N VAL A 393 2.52 -3.01 -6.85
CA VAL A 393 1.90 -4.32 -7.15
C VAL A 393 2.96 -5.33 -7.56
N GLN A 394 3.93 -4.96 -8.40
CA GLN A 394 5.00 -5.85 -8.82
C GLN A 394 5.85 -6.34 -7.63
N VAL A 395 6.20 -5.43 -6.71
CA VAL A 395 6.93 -5.75 -5.48
C VAL A 395 6.12 -6.68 -4.59
N LEU A 396 4.85 -6.35 -4.34
CA LEU A 396 3.97 -7.10 -3.44
C LEU A 396 3.56 -8.47 -4.01
N ASP A 397 3.36 -8.59 -5.32
CA ASP A 397 3.10 -9.86 -6.00
C ASP A 397 4.32 -10.78 -5.91
N THR A 398 5.51 -10.25 -6.20
CA THR A 398 6.77 -11.01 -6.06
C THR A 398 6.95 -11.49 -4.63
N PHE A 399 6.79 -10.58 -3.66
CA PHE A 399 6.84 -10.89 -2.23
C PHE A 399 5.86 -12.00 -1.83
N SER A 400 4.58 -11.82 -2.15
CA SER A 400 3.52 -12.76 -1.74
C SER A 400 3.69 -14.13 -2.39
N TRP A 401 4.08 -14.15 -3.67
CA TRP A 401 4.34 -15.38 -4.40
C TRP A 401 5.53 -16.15 -3.79
N LYS A 402 6.62 -15.45 -3.46
CA LYS A 402 7.81 -16.05 -2.82
C LYS A 402 7.51 -16.57 -1.41
N LEU A 403 6.68 -15.87 -0.64
CA LEU A 403 6.27 -16.35 0.69
C LEU A 403 5.46 -17.66 0.62
N ALA A 404 4.60 -17.80 -0.39
CA ALA A 404 3.83 -19.04 -0.59
C ALA A 404 4.67 -20.18 -1.19
N HIS A 405 5.72 -19.87 -1.96
CA HIS A 405 6.55 -20.85 -2.65
C HIS A 405 7.98 -20.83 -2.10
N CYS A 406 8.16 -21.42 -0.92
CA CYS A 406 9.46 -21.49 -0.24
C CYS A 406 10.55 -22.17 -1.08
N ALA A 407 11.79 -21.70 -0.94
CA ALA A 407 12.94 -22.33 -1.56
C ALA A 407 13.16 -23.76 -1.05
N SER A 408 13.65 -24.62 -1.93
CA SER A 408 14.02 -26.00 -1.64
C SER A 408 15.41 -26.30 -2.18
N GLY A 409 16.02 -27.41 -1.78
CA GLY A 409 17.32 -27.84 -2.32
C GLY A 409 17.33 -28.10 -3.83
N PHE A 410 16.15 -28.17 -4.48
CA PHE A 410 16.00 -28.26 -5.93
C PHE A 410 16.00 -26.89 -6.61
N THR A 411 15.46 -25.86 -5.96
CA THR A 411 15.36 -24.50 -6.53
C THR A 411 16.59 -23.65 -6.19
N ASN A 412 17.19 -23.87 -5.02
CA ASN A 412 18.42 -23.24 -4.59
C ASN A 412 19.31 -24.26 -3.86
N HIS A 413 20.43 -24.64 -4.47
CA HIS A 413 21.37 -25.62 -3.89
C HIS A 413 22.09 -25.10 -2.63
N GLU A 414 22.14 -23.79 -2.42
CA GLU A 414 22.71 -23.18 -1.21
C GLU A 414 21.74 -23.20 -0.02
N CYS A 415 20.48 -23.58 -0.23
CA CYS A 415 19.45 -23.64 0.81
C CYS A 415 19.67 -24.85 1.73
N PRO A 416 19.95 -24.65 3.04
CA PRO A 416 20.08 -25.75 4.00
C PRO A 416 18.79 -26.55 4.14
N LYS A 417 18.91 -27.87 4.33
CA LYS A 417 17.74 -28.76 4.49
C LYS A 417 16.94 -28.43 5.75
N ASP A 418 17.65 -28.08 6.82
CA ASP A 418 17.19 -27.72 8.15
C ASP A 418 16.80 -26.24 8.30
N ALA A 419 16.97 -25.42 7.25
CA ALA A 419 16.55 -24.02 7.29
C ALA A 419 15.04 -23.89 7.61
N GLU A 420 14.70 -22.90 8.41
CA GLU A 420 13.33 -22.65 8.82
C GLU A 420 12.46 -22.19 7.64
N ASN A 421 11.13 -22.35 7.75
CA ASN A 421 10.22 -22.02 6.65
C ASN A 421 10.31 -20.56 6.22
N TYR A 422 10.44 -19.62 7.17
CA TYR A 422 10.57 -18.21 6.84
C TYR A 422 11.90 -17.88 6.17
N GLU A 423 13.00 -18.50 6.62
CA GLU A 423 14.31 -18.34 5.98
C GLU A 423 14.32 -18.87 4.54
N LYS A 424 13.65 -20.01 4.31
CA LYS A 424 13.42 -20.57 2.97
C LYS A 424 12.54 -19.67 2.11
N ALA A 425 11.60 -18.95 2.71
CA ALA A 425 10.68 -18.04 2.02
C ALA A 425 11.34 -16.70 1.64
N THR A 426 12.30 -16.23 2.44
CA THR A 426 13.00 -14.95 2.24
C THR A 426 14.44 -15.16 1.77
N ARG A 427 15.39 -15.32 2.69
CA ARG A 427 16.84 -15.32 2.45
C ARG A 427 17.28 -16.18 1.25
N TYR A 428 16.75 -17.39 1.16
CA TYR A 428 17.15 -18.35 0.12
C TYR A 428 16.28 -18.33 -1.14
N ASN A 429 15.24 -17.49 -1.17
CA ASN A 429 14.26 -17.47 -2.26
C ASN A 429 14.48 -16.39 -3.31
N TYR A 430 15.47 -15.52 -3.12
CA TYR A 430 15.86 -14.49 -4.07
C TYR A 430 17.29 -14.70 -4.54
N ASN A 431 17.47 -14.87 -5.85
CA ASN A 431 18.80 -14.86 -6.47
C ASN A 431 19.36 -13.42 -6.56
N SER A 432 20.63 -13.27 -6.97
CA SER A 432 21.28 -11.95 -7.02
C SER A 432 20.59 -10.98 -7.97
N GLU A 433 20.15 -11.42 -9.15
CA GLU A 433 19.48 -10.58 -10.14
C GLU A 433 18.11 -10.13 -9.63
N GLU A 434 17.35 -11.04 -9.02
CA GLU A 434 16.05 -10.74 -8.40
C GLU A 434 16.21 -9.72 -7.26
N ARG A 435 17.25 -9.85 -6.42
CA ARG A 435 17.53 -8.88 -5.36
C ARG A 435 17.79 -7.49 -5.95
N PHE A 436 18.63 -7.38 -6.97
CA PHE A 436 18.90 -6.09 -7.63
C PHE A 436 17.67 -5.50 -8.30
N ALA A 437 16.86 -6.32 -8.96
CA ALA A 437 15.63 -5.87 -9.59
C ALA A 437 14.60 -5.36 -8.55
N MET A 438 14.47 -6.04 -7.40
CA MET A 438 13.65 -5.54 -6.29
C MET A 438 14.18 -4.20 -5.76
N ILE A 439 15.50 -4.10 -5.54
CA ILE A 439 16.15 -2.85 -5.08
C ILE A 439 15.87 -1.69 -6.04
N GLU A 440 15.96 -1.91 -7.35
CA GLU A 440 15.67 -0.90 -8.37
C GLU A 440 14.23 -0.44 -8.32
N ILE A 441 13.27 -1.36 -8.32
CA ILE A 441 11.84 -1.01 -8.33
C ILE A 441 11.47 -0.25 -7.05
N ILE A 442 11.95 -0.71 -5.89
CA ILE A 442 11.72 -0.02 -4.60
C ILE A 442 12.31 1.39 -4.65
N SER A 443 13.53 1.54 -5.18
CA SER A 443 14.19 2.84 -5.30
C SER A 443 13.45 3.77 -6.27
N MET A 444 12.93 3.24 -7.37
CA MET A 444 12.09 3.99 -8.31
C MET A 444 10.81 4.48 -7.66
N ILE A 445 10.12 3.62 -6.90
CA ILE A 445 8.90 3.96 -6.16
C ILE A 445 9.18 5.14 -5.21
N LYS A 446 10.19 4.99 -4.35
CA LYS A 446 10.56 6.01 -3.36
C LYS A 446 11.03 7.32 -4.00
N SER A 447 11.82 7.24 -5.07
CA SER A 447 12.28 8.41 -5.82
C SER A 447 11.12 9.20 -6.44
N VAL A 448 10.19 8.52 -7.12
CA VAL A 448 9.03 9.17 -7.76
C VAL A 448 8.05 9.69 -6.73
N GLN A 449 7.86 8.98 -5.61
CA GLN A 449 7.06 9.46 -4.48
C GLN A 449 7.57 10.81 -3.98
N THR A 450 8.88 10.93 -3.73
CA THR A 450 9.53 12.18 -3.32
C THR A 450 9.30 13.30 -4.34
N GLN A 451 9.46 13.02 -5.63
CA GLN A 451 9.26 14.02 -6.69
C GLN A 451 7.80 14.49 -6.79
N LEU A 452 6.83 13.58 -6.66
CA LEU A 452 5.41 13.93 -6.69
C LEU A 452 4.99 14.77 -5.47
N LEU A 453 5.52 14.47 -4.28
CA LEU A 453 5.24 15.23 -3.07
C LEU A 453 5.77 16.67 -3.14
N ARG A 454 6.92 16.90 -3.78
CA ARG A 454 7.44 18.26 -4.01
C ARG A 454 6.46 19.15 -4.77
N LEU A 455 5.58 18.56 -5.58
CA LEU A 455 4.58 19.27 -6.38
C LEU A 455 3.14 19.11 -5.83
N GLU A 456 2.96 18.58 -4.62
CA GLU A 456 1.65 18.29 -4.03
C GLU A 456 0.69 19.50 -4.06
N ALA A 457 1.16 20.68 -3.65
CA ALA A 457 0.34 21.90 -3.66
C ALA A 457 -0.10 22.28 -5.08
N CYS A 458 0.78 22.08 -6.06
CA CYS A 458 0.47 22.32 -7.46
C CYS A 458 -0.58 21.32 -7.97
N TYR A 459 -0.42 20.04 -7.67
CA TYR A 459 -1.37 19.00 -8.03
C TYR A 459 -2.73 19.24 -7.39
N SER A 460 -2.79 19.53 -6.09
CA SER A 460 -4.03 19.74 -5.35
C SER A 460 -4.90 20.85 -5.98
N GLU A 461 -4.30 21.99 -6.33
CA GLU A 461 -5.03 23.06 -7.02
C GLU A 461 -5.42 22.66 -8.45
N ALA A 462 -4.52 22.05 -9.22
CA ALA A 462 -4.80 21.64 -10.60
C ALA A 462 -5.94 20.63 -10.66
N ILE A 463 -5.91 19.63 -9.79
CA ILE A 463 -6.94 18.60 -9.65
C ILE A 463 -8.27 19.25 -9.29
N GLY A 464 -8.31 20.11 -8.27
CA GLY A 464 -9.54 20.78 -7.85
C GLY A 464 -10.18 21.60 -8.97
N ARG A 465 -9.38 22.29 -9.79
CA ARG A 465 -9.88 23.05 -10.96
C ARG A 465 -10.36 22.14 -12.08
N SER A 466 -9.59 21.12 -12.44
CA SER A 466 -9.92 20.20 -13.55
C SER A 466 -11.17 19.39 -13.24
N VAL A 467 -11.27 18.84 -12.02
CA VAL A 467 -12.47 18.13 -11.53
C VAL A 467 -13.70 19.03 -11.53
N TYR A 468 -13.59 20.25 -11.02
CA TYR A 468 -14.70 21.22 -11.03
C TYR A 468 -15.18 21.50 -12.46
N ARG A 469 -14.23 21.78 -13.36
CA ARG A 469 -14.52 22.10 -14.77
C ARG A 469 -15.24 20.94 -15.47
N GLU A 470 -14.74 19.71 -15.30
CA GLU A 470 -15.32 18.52 -15.91
C GLU A 470 -16.72 18.21 -15.35
N LEU A 471 -16.92 18.33 -14.03
CA LEU A 471 -18.24 18.21 -13.40
C LEU A 471 -19.25 19.19 -13.99
N GLN A 472 -18.89 20.46 -14.08
CA GLN A 472 -19.79 21.48 -14.60
C GLN A 472 -20.04 21.34 -16.11
N ALA A 473 -19.06 20.84 -16.88
CA ALA A 473 -19.22 20.56 -18.30
C ALA A 473 -20.31 19.50 -18.57
N ILE A 474 -20.43 18.48 -17.72
CA ILE A 474 -21.54 17.52 -17.77
C ILE A 474 -22.85 18.12 -17.25
N VAL A 475 -22.83 18.68 -16.03
CA VAL A 475 -24.03 19.09 -15.30
C VAL A 475 -24.77 20.24 -15.99
N VAL A 476 -24.02 21.26 -16.43
CA VAL A 476 -24.56 22.49 -17.04
C VAL A 476 -24.44 22.45 -18.56
N GLY A 477 -23.39 21.81 -19.12
CA GLY A 477 -23.20 21.73 -20.56
C GLY A 477 -24.02 20.61 -21.21
N GLN A 478 -23.53 19.37 -21.09
CA GLN A 478 -24.03 18.23 -21.87
C GLN A 478 -25.48 17.85 -21.55
N LEU A 479 -25.92 17.98 -20.29
CA LEU A 479 -27.28 17.59 -19.89
C LEU A 479 -28.36 18.65 -20.19
N SER A 480 -27.99 19.88 -20.56
CA SER A 480 -28.95 20.97 -20.80
C SER A 480 -29.83 20.74 -22.04
N ALA A 481 -29.26 20.27 -23.16
CA ALA A 481 -30.04 19.97 -24.35
C ALA A 481 -30.99 18.76 -24.18
N PRO A 482 -30.56 17.62 -23.58
CA PRO A 482 -31.46 16.54 -23.16
C PRO A 482 -32.59 17.01 -22.25
N LEU A 483 -32.32 17.89 -21.27
CA LEU A 483 -33.34 18.43 -20.37
C LEU A 483 -34.43 19.20 -21.12
N LEU A 484 -34.05 20.12 -22.01
CA LEU A 484 -35.00 20.90 -22.82
C LEU A 484 -35.86 20.01 -23.71
N LYS A 485 -35.28 18.93 -24.27
CA LYS A 485 -36.03 17.94 -25.07
C LYS A 485 -36.98 17.11 -24.18
N ALA A 486 -36.56 16.75 -22.98
CA ALA A 486 -37.34 15.94 -22.05
C ALA A 486 -38.54 16.72 -21.46
N GLN A 487 -38.37 17.99 -21.11
CA GLN A 487 -39.45 18.83 -20.58
C GLN A 487 -40.62 19.04 -21.55
N LYS A 488 -40.38 18.95 -22.87
CA LYS A 488 -41.41 19.12 -23.90
C LYS A 488 -42.35 17.91 -24.05
N LYS A 489 -42.00 16.74 -23.49
CA LYS A 489 -42.76 15.49 -23.67
C LYS A 489 -43.13 14.88 -22.32
N LYS A 490 -44.42 14.68 -22.05
CA LYS A 490 -44.92 14.08 -20.79
C LYS A 490 -44.31 12.70 -20.50
N GLU A 491 -44.04 11.91 -21.54
CA GLU A 491 -43.44 10.58 -21.44
C GLU A 491 -41.99 10.60 -20.90
N ARG A 492 -41.28 11.73 -21.01
CA ARG A 492 -39.87 11.89 -20.61
C ARG A 492 -39.68 12.52 -19.24
N ILE A 493 -40.74 12.54 -18.43
CA ILE A 493 -40.74 13.25 -17.13
C ILE A 493 -39.71 12.66 -16.15
N MET A 494 -39.43 11.36 -16.21
CA MET A 494 -38.41 10.74 -15.36
C MET A 494 -37.00 11.19 -15.72
N LEU A 495 -36.67 11.24 -17.01
CA LEU A 495 -35.39 11.76 -17.50
C LEU A 495 -35.21 13.24 -17.10
N ALA A 496 -36.26 14.06 -17.28
CA ALA A 496 -36.22 15.47 -16.87
C ALA A 496 -36.00 15.63 -15.36
N ARG A 497 -36.69 14.84 -14.52
CA ARG A 497 -36.50 14.86 -13.06
C ARG A 497 -35.09 14.47 -12.66
N LEU A 498 -34.52 13.44 -13.29
CA LEU A 498 -33.17 12.96 -12.99
C LEU A 498 -32.09 13.99 -13.36
N ILE A 499 -32.23 14.64 -14.52
CA ILE A 499 -31.30 15.71 -14.92
C ILE A 499 -31.42 16.92 -13.98
N LEU A 500 -32.64 17.32 -13.61
CA LEU A 500 -32.85 18.42 -12.65
C LEU A 500 -32.27 18.09 -11.27
N ALA A 501 -32.33 16.83 -10.85
CA ALA A 501 -31.73 16.34 -9.61
C ALA A 501 -30.20 16.42 -9.64
N ILE A 502 -29.57 16.00 -10.74
CA ILE A 502 -28.13 16.14 -10.97
C ILE A 502 -27.73 17.62 -10.91
N GLN A 503 -28.49 18.49 -11.58
CA GLN A 503 -28.26 19.93 -11.55
C GLN A 503 -28.44 20.51 -10.13
N ALA A 504 -29.49 20.16 -9.41
CA ALA A 504 -29.70 20.65 -8.04
C ALA A 504 -28.61 20.21 -7.05
N THR A 505 -27.97 19.05 -7.30
CA THR A 505 -26.93 18.50 -6.42
C THR A 505 -25.59 19.23 -6.57
N SER A 506 -25.26 19.71 -7.77
CA SER A 506 -23.92 20.19 -8.11
C SER A 506 -23.85 21.55 -8.82
N ASN A 507 -24.99 22.16 -9.14
CA ASN A 507 -25.03 23.49 -9.74
C ASN A 507 -24.93 24.56 -8.64
N ASN A 508 -23.89 25.38 -8.70
CA ASN A 508 -23.61 26.42 -7.71
C ASN A 508 -24.25 27.78 -8.06
N ASN A 509 -25.33 27.80 -8.85
CA ASN A 509 -26.00 29.03 -9.26
C ASN A 509 -27.10 29.42 -8.25
N ASP A 510 -26.95 30.60 -7.66
CA ASP A 510 -27.93 31.27 -6.79
C ASP A 510 -29.16 31.84 -7.54
N SER A 511 -29.56 31.32 -8.71
CA SER A 511 -30.74 31.83 -9.42
C SER A 511 -32.01 31.09 -8.96
N PRO A 512 -32.92 31.71 -8.16
CA PRO A 512 -34.09 31.06 -7.58
C PRO A 512 -35.26 30.91 -8.56
N THR A 513 -35.08 31.27 -9.83
CA THR A 513 -36.16 31.34 -10.82
C THR A 513 -35.85 30.44 -12.00
N GLY A 514 -36.70 29.45 -12.24
CA GLY A 514 -36.57 28.38 -13.25
C GLY A 514 -36.61 28.82 -14.71
N SER A 515 -35.97 29.93 -15.07
CA SER A 515 -35.65 30.29 -16.46
C SER A 515 -34.15 30.14 -16.66
N ILE A 516 -33.72 28.93 -17.04
CA ILE A 516 -32.36 28.68 -17.52
C ILE A 516 -32.25 29.37 -18.88
N SER A 517 -31.74 30.60 -18.92
CA SER A 517 -31.31 31.21 -20.17
C SER A 517 -30.04 30.47 -20.64
N THR A 518 -30.10 29.91 -21.84
CA THR A 518 -29.00 29.19 -22.51
C THR A 518 -27.80 30.08 -22.87
N SER A 519 -27.72 31.30 -22.33
CA SER A 519 -26.81 32.36 -22.78
C SER A 519 -25.91 32.96 -21.69
N SER A 520 -26.06 32.63 -20.40
CA SER A 520 -25.02 32.98 -19.43
C SER A 520 -23.87 31.99 -19.58
N ILE A 521 -22.81 32.40 -20.28
CA ILE A 521 -21.55 31.66 -20.41
C ILE A 521 -21.10 31.29 -18.99
N PHE A 522 -21.29 30.02 -18.61
CA PHE A 522 -20.86 29.53 -17.32
C PHE A 522 -19.34 29.64 -17.24
N ASP A 523 -18.83 30.37 -16.25
CA ASP A 523 -17.38 30.40 -16.02
C ASP A 523 -16.94 29.09 -15.38
N SER A 524 -16.65 28.12 -16.24
CA SER A 524 -16.16 26.79 -15.88
C SER A 524 -14.83 26.80 -15.11
N ASN A 525 -14.16 27.95 -15.00
CA ASN A 525 -12.88 28.12 -14.29
C ASN A 525 -13.01 28.85 -12.95
N LYS A 526 -14.24 29.15 -12.49
CA LYS A 526 -14.47 30.01 -11.32
C LYS A 526 -13.95 29.45 -9.99
N ARG A 527 -13.93 28.12 -9.80
CA ARG A 527 -13.62 27.49 -8.50
C ARG A 527 -12.44 26.52 -8.60
N ARG A 528 -11.72 26.38 -7.48
CA ARG A 528 -10.54 25.51 -7.31
C ARG A 528 -10.83 24.27 -6.44
N VAL A 529 -12.10 23.86 -6.34
CA VAL A 529 -12.56 22.86 -5.36
C VAL A 529 -13.38 21.77 -6.04
N GLY A 530 -13.10 20.52 -5.68
CA GLY A 530 -13.89 19.36 -6.11
C GLY A 530 -15.26 19.28 -5.43
N PRO A 531 -16.15 18.38 -5.89
CA PRO A 531 -17.39 18.07 -5.21
C PRO A 531 -17.16 17.39 -3.85
N SER A 532 -18.12 17.47 -2.93
CA SER A 532 -18.12 16.60 -1.73
C SER A 532 -18.28 15.13 -2.12
N SER A 533 -17.90 14.20 -1.25
CA SER A 533 -18.07 12.75 -1.47
C SER A 533 -19.53 12.38 -1.75
N SER A 534 -20.47 12.99 -1.01
CA SER A 534 -21.92 12.87 -1.26
C SER A 534 -22.34 13.37 -2.63
N GLN A 535 -21.88 14.56 -3.06
CA GLN A 535 -22.22 15.11 -4.37
C GLN A 535 -21.73 14.20 -5.50
N LEU A 536 -20.47 13.76 -5.40
CA LEU A 536 -19.85 12.89 -6.40
C LEU A 536 -20.59 11.56 -6.52
N TYR A 537 -20.85 10.91 -5.38
CA TYR A 537 -21.59 9.64 -5.34
C TYR A 537 -22.98 9.76 -5.95
N LEU A 538 -23.75 10.81 -5.58
CA LEU A 538 -25.09 11.03 -6.08
C LEU A 538 -25.10 11.28 -7.59
N VAL A 539 -24.23 12.17 -8.09
CA VAL A 539 -24.14 12.47 -9.52
C VAL A 539 -23.75 11.23 -10.31
N ARG A 540 -22.72 10.49 -9.88
CA ARG A 540 -22.32 9.24 -10.52
C ARG A 540 -23.44 8.21 -10.53
N THR A 541 -24.11 8.00 -9.39
CA THR A 541 -25.23 7.05 -9.26
C THR A 541 -26.37 7.39 -10.23
N MET A 542 -26.74 8.67 -10.32
CA MET A 542 -27.79 9.12 -11.22
C MET A 542 -27.40 8.99 -12.69
N LEU A 543 -26.13 9.25 -13.03
CA LEU A 543 -25.60 9.09 -14.38
C LEU A 543 -25.48 7.62 -14.79
N GLU A 544 -24.99 6.75 -13.91
CA GLU A 544 -24.95 5.29 -14.13
C GLU A 544 -26.38 4.77 -14.42
N LEU A 545 -27.37 5.20 -13.65
CA LEU A 545 -28.78 4.86 -13.89
C LEU A 545 -29.29 5.29 -15.28
N MET A 546 -28.76 6.37 -15.86
CA MET A 546 -29.13 6.85 -17.20
C MET A 546 -28.55 5.98 -18.33
N VAL A 547 -27.40 5.35 -18.09
CA VAL A 547 -26.70 4.52 -19.09
C VAL A 547 -26.93 3.02 -18.92
N GLU A 548 -27.39 2.57 -17.74
CA GLU A 548 -27.67 1.17 -17.41
C GLU A 548 -28.65 0.50 -18.40
N GLN A 549 -28.33 -0.72 -18.84
CA GLN A 549 -29.20 -1.54 -19.68
C GLN A 549 -29.95 -2.61 -18.85
N VAL A 550 -30.85 -2.21 -17.95
CA VAL A 550 -31.67 -3.21 -17.22
C VAL A 550 -32.83 -3.70 -18.10
N SER A 551 -33.03 -5.02 -18.11
CA SER A 551 -34.07 -5.70 -18.87
C SER A 551 -35.48 -5.31 -18.39
N SER A 552 -36.40 -5.15 -19.35
CA SER A 552 -37.86 -4.98 -19.22
C SER A 552 -38.46 -3.59 -18.96
N THR A 553 -38.03 -2.74 -17.99
CA THR A 553 -38.73 -1.45 -17.72
C THR A 553 -37.89 -0.18 -17.89
N LYS A 554 -36.55 -0.27 -17.83
CA LYS A 554 -35.63 0.88 -17.89
C LYS A 554 -35.06 1.19 -19.29
N GLN A 555 -35.44 0.41 -20.30
CA GLN A 555 -35.04 0.66 -21.70
C GLN A 555 -35.44 2.04 -22.23
N MET A 556 -36.35 2.77 -21.57
CA MET A 556 -36.80 4.09 -22.00
C MET A 556 -35.75 5.18 -21.83
N ILE A 557 -35.01 5.25 -20.71
CA ILE A 557 -34.14 6.41 -20.42
C ILE A 557 -32.91 6.45 -21.35
N ARG A 558 -32.18 5.32 -21.48
CA ARG A 558 -31.02 5.25 -22.36
C ARG A 558 -31.37 5.52 -23.83
N LYS A 559 -32.51 4.99 -24.31
CA LYS A 559 -32.98 5.19 -25.70
C LYS A 559 -33.41 6.64 -25.98
N GLU A 560 -33.67 7.44 -24.96
CA GLU A 560 -34.06 8.84 -25.09
C GLU A 560 -32.87 9.81 -25.21
N LEU A 561 -31.66 9.33 -24.92
CA LEU A 561 -30.41 10.08 -25.02
C LEU A 561 -29.77 9.86 -26.39
N ASP A 562 -29.13 10.89 -26.93
CA ASP A 562 -28.34 10.77 -28.16
C ASP A 562 -26.96 10.17 -27.88
N THR A 563 -26.34 9.61 -28.91
CA THR A 563 -25.04 8.93 -28.82
C THR A 563 -23.94 9.84 -28.25
N ALA A 564 -24.00 11.14 -28.55
CA ALA A 564 -23.05 12.12 -28.02
C ALA A 564 -23.18 12.28 -26.50
N THR A 565 -24.41 12.42 -25.98
CA THR A 565 -24.64 12.50 -24.53
C THR A 565 -24.23 11.20 -23.85
N LEU A 566 -24.58 10.03 -24.42
CA LEU A 566 -24.19 8.73 -23.86
C LEU A 566 -22.67 8.59 -23.75
N SER A 567 -21.93 8.93 -24.82
CA SER A 567 -20.46 8.91 -24.83
C SER A 567 -19.85 9.87 -23.80
N ALA A 568 -20.44 11.05 -23.64
CA ALA A 568 -20.01 12.02 -22.63
C ALA A 568 -20.22 11.50 -21.20
N ILE A 569 -21.37 10.86 -20.93
CA ILE A 569 -21.65 10.24 -19.63
C ILE A 569 -20.68 9.08 -19.36
N ASP A 570 -20.46 8.19 -20.33
CA ASP A 570 -19.54 7.06 -20.18
C ASP A 570 -18.10 7.55 -19.92
N THR A 571 -17.67 8.61 -20.60
CA THR A 571 -16.35 9.25 -20.38
C THR A 571 -16.26 9.84 -18.98
N PHE A 572 -17.27 10.59 -18.56
CA PHE A 572 -17.35 11.16 -17.22
C PHE A 572 -17.30 10.10 -16.13
N LEU A 573 -18.05 9.00 -16.27
CA LEU A 573 -18.06 7.90 -15.30
C LEU A 573 -16.70 7.20 -15.22
N LYS A 574 -15.97 7.09 -16.32
CA LYS A 574 -14.59 6.56 -16.33
C LYS A 574 -13.61 7.48 -15.62
N HIS A 575 -13.65 8.79 -15.90
CA HIS A 575 -12.73 9.74 -15.28
C HIS A 575 -13.03 9.97 -13.80
N SER A 576 -14.30 10.16 -13.46
CA SER A 576 -14.74 10.45 -12.10
C SER A 576 -14.60 9.28 -11.13
N PHE A 577 -14.28 8.08 -11.62
CA PHE A 577 -13.85 6.95 -10.78
C PHE A 577 -12.56 7.29 -10.01
N TYR A 578 -11.64 8.03 -10.63
CA TYR A 578 -10.34 8.35 -10.05
C TYR A 578 -10.36 9.57 -9.13
N TRP A 579 -11.43 10.36 -9.12
CA TRP A 579 -11.50 11.61 -8.38
C TRP A 579 -11.38 11.46 -6.87
N PRO A 580 -11.95 10.44 -6.19
CA PRO A 580 -11.74 10.26 -4.75
C PRO A 580 -10.25 10.10 -4.39
N TYR A 581 -9.48 9.44 -5.24
CA TYR A 581 -8.03 9.25 -5.07
C TYR A 581 -7.26 10.54 -5.35
N LEU A 582 -7.61 11.25 -6.42
CA LEU A 582 -6.95 12.49 -6.82
C LEU A 582 -7.25 13.66 -5.88
N LEU A 583 -8.49 13.79 -5.41
CA LEU A 583 -8.86 14.81 -4.43
C LEU A 583 -8.18 14.55 -3.07
N ASN A 584 -7.86 13.29 -2.76
CA ASN A 584 -7.04 12.88 -1.62
C ASN A 584 -5.64 12.43 -2.08
N PHE A 585 -5.00 13.23 -2.94
CA PHE A 585 -3.75 12.87 -3.62
C PHE A 585 -2.65 12.41 -2.65
N SER A 586 -2.41 13.16 -1.57
CA SER A 586 -1.35 12.88 -0.59
C SER A 586 -1.49 11.52 0.07
N GLU A 587 -2.67 11.25 0.62
CA GLU A 587 -2.99 9.97 1.26
C GLU A 587 -2.92 8.80 0.27
N THR A 588 -3.47 9.00 -0.94
CA THR A 588 -3.41 8.00 -2.00
C THR A 588 -1.97 7.70 -2.39
N LEU A 589 -1.14 8.74 -2.54
CA LEU A 589 0.27 8.60 -2.89
C LEU A 589 1.04 7.80 -1.84
N ILE A 590 0.82 8.06 -0.55
CA ILE A 590 1.42 7.28 0.55
C ILE A 590 0.98 5.82 0.45
N LYS A 591 -0.32 5.55 0.29
CA LYS A 591 -0.85 4.18 0.19
C LYS A 591 -0.36 3.45 -1.07
N CYS A 592 -0.15 4.15 -2.19
CA CYS A 592 0.42 3.57 -3.40
C CYS A 592 1.89 3.16 -3.22
N CYS A 593 2.60 3.76 -2.27
CA CYS A 593 4.03 3.54 -2.02
C CYS A 593 4.30 2.82 -0.69
N ASP A 594 3.27 2.28 -0.03
CA ASP A 594 3.39 1.53 1.21
C ASP A 594 4.01 0.15 0.95
N LEU A 595 5.27 0.00 1.34
CA LEU A 595 6.02 -1.26 1.26
C LEU A 595 6.31 -1.84 2.65
N SER A 596 5.56 -1.41 3.68
CA SER A 596 5.73 -1.82 5.08
C SER A 596 5.64 -3.34 5.29
N GLN A 597 4.88 -4.02 4.44
CA GLN A 597 4.67 -5.47 4.50
C GLN A 597 5.96 -6.30 4.35
N LEU A 598 7.01 -5.74 3.73
CA LEU A 598 8.29 -6.43 3.55
C LEU A 598 9.01 -6.72 4.87
N TRP A 599 8.68 -6.00 5.96
CA TRP A 599 9.27 -6.24 7.28
C TRP A 599 8.42 -7.15 8.16
N TYR A 600 7.09 -7.03 8.09
CA TYR A 600 6.19 -7.76 8.98
C TYR A 600 6.19 -9.27 8.73
N ARG A 601 6.03 -10.04 9.81
CA ARG A 601 6.18 -11.51 9.81
C ARG A 601 5.42 -12.24 10.92
N GLU A 602 4.27 -11.69 11.34
CA GLU A 602 3.51 -12.22 12.49
C GLU A 602 2.86 -13.58 12.18
N PHE A 603 2.52 -13.85 10.92
CA PHE A 603 2.00 -15.15 10.52
C PHE A 603 3.08 -16.22 10.62
N PHE A 604 4.28 -15.98 10.07
CA PHE A 604 5.38 -16.94 10.17
C PHE A 604 5.84 -17.15 11.62
N LEU A 605 5.79 -16.10 12.47
CA LEU A 605 6.05 -16.23 13.90
C LEU A 605 5.03 -17.13 14.61
N GLU A 606 3.73 -16.99 14.29
CA GLU A 606 2.68 -17.87 14.82
C GLU A 606 2.94 -19.34 14.44
N MET A 607 3.37 -19.59 13.20
CA MET A 607 3.68 -20.93 12.69
C MET A 607 4.87 -21.61 13.38
N THR A 608 5.76 -20.85 14.03
CA THR A 608 6.85 -21.44 14.85
C THR A 608 6.35 -22.08 16.14
N ASN A 609 5.07 -21.91 16.47
CA ASN A 609 4.46 -22.42 17.70
C ASN A 609 5.20 -22.00 18.99
N GLY A 610 5.87 -20.85 18.96
CA GLY A 610 6.57 -20.28 20.11
C GLY A 610 8.01 -20.73 20.26
N ALA A 611 8.55 -21.46 19.28
CA ALA A 611 9.99 -21.73 19.20
C ALA A 611 10.79 -20.44 18.96
N CYS A 612 10.20 -19.48 18.24
CA CYS A 612 10.82 -18.20 17.91
C CYS A 612 9.95 -17.04 18.37
N ILE A 613 10.55 -16.03 19.01
CA ILE A 613 9.88 -14.78 19.40
C ILE A 613 10.03 -13.70 18.32
N GLN A 614 11.14 -13.72 17.58
CA GLN A 614 11.42 -12.86 16.44
C GLN A 614 12.54 -13.48 15.59
N PHE A 615 12.45 -13.35 14.26
CA PHE A 615 13.47 -13.83 13.32
C PHE A 615 14.70 -12.91 13.29
N PRO A 616 15.91 -13.45 13.06
CA PRO A 616 17.13 -12.66 12.97
C PRO A 616 17.18 -11.84 11.67
N ILE A 617 18.07 -10.84 11.63
CA ILE A 617 18.09 -9.81 10.57
C ILE A 617 18.40 -10.40 9.19
N GLU A 618 19.15 -11.50 9.10
CA GLU A 618 19.44 -12.21 7.84
C GLU A 618 18.21 -12.80 7.15
N MET A 619 17.07 -12.86 7.84
CA MET A 619 15.78 -13.25 7.28
C MET A 619 14.88 -12.05 6.95
N SER A 620 15.27 -10.84 7.34
CA SER A 620 14.51 -9.60 7.14
C SER A 620 14.81 -8.99 5.76
N LEU A 621 13.78 -8.81 4.93
CA LEU A 621 13.96 -8.33 3.56
C LEU A 621 14.65 -6.97 3.44
N PRO A 622 14.30 -5.94 4.25
CA PRO A 622 15.04 -4.68 4.25
C PRO A 622 16.55 -4.88 4.44
N TRP A 623 16.96 -5.71 5.41
CA TRP A 623 18.37 -6.01 5.62
C TRP A 623 18.97 -6.87 4.51
N ILE A 624 18.27 -7.90 4.02
CA ILE A 624 18.76 -8.75 2.91
C ILE A 624 19.11 -7.88 1.69
N PHE A 625 18.27 -6.89 1.36
CA PHE A 625 18.53 -5.98 0.26
C PHE A 625 19.67 -5.00 0.55
N THR A 626 19.69 -4.37 1.72
CA THR A 626 20.80 -3.48 2.14
C THR A 626 22.13 -4.22 2.14
N ASP A 627 22.19 -5.41 2.72
CA ASP A 627 23.40 -6.22 2.83
C ASP A 627 23.87 -6.70 1.46
N HIS A 628 22.95 -7.03 0.55
CA HIS A 628 23.30 -7.42 -0.81
C HIS A 628 24.01 -6.30 -1.59
N ILE A 629 23.56 -5.05 -1.45
CA ILE A 629 24.23 -3.88 -2.03
C ILE A 629 25.64 -3.74 -1.44
N LEU A 630 25.75 -3.90 -0.12
CA LEU A 630 27.04 -3.80 0.55
C LEU A 630 27.99 -4.89 0.04
N GLU A 631 27.59 -6.16 0.05
CA GLU A 631 28.46 -7.29 -0.31
C GLU A 631 28.81 -7.40 -1.79
N SER A 632 27.93 -6.99 -2.69
CA SER A 632 28.20 -7.02 -4.13
C SER A 632 29.19 -5.94 -4.60
N GLU A 633 29.33 -4.84 -3.84
CA GLU A 633 30.16 -3.67 -4.20
C GLU A 633 29.84 -3.08 -5.59
N HIS A 634 28.63 -3.31 -6.12
CA HIS A 634 28.27 -2.85 -7.46
C HIS A 634 28.13 -1.31 -7.49
N PRO A 635 28.94 -0.59 -8.31
CA PRO A 635 28.97 0.88 -8.28
C PRO A 635 27.62 1.56 -8.58
N GLY A 636 26.80 0.92 -9.42
CA GLY A 636 25.49 1.43 -9.82
C GLY A 636 24.41 1.37 -8.73
N TYR A 637 24.53 0.48 -7.72
CA TYR A 637 23.49 0.28 -6.70
C TYR A 637 23.83 0.91 -5.36
N THR A 638 25.05 1.43 -5.20
CA THR A 638 25.49 2.07 -3.95
C THR A 638 24.58 3.25 -3.56
N GLU A 639 24.02 3.95 -4.56
CA GLU A 639 23.11 5.08 -4.35
C GLU A 639 21.71 4.65 -3.84
N TYR A 640 21.36 3.36 -3.99
CA TYR A 640 20.07 2.81 -3.56
C TYR A 640 20.02 2.36 -2.10
N LEU A 641 21.18 2.38 -1.43
CA LEU A 641 21.33 1.89 -0.06
C LEU A 641 20.32 2.54 0.91
N LEU A 642 20.12 3.85 0.81
CA LEU A 642 19.26 4.60 1.73
C LEU A 642 17.77 4.43 1.42
N TYR A 643 17.39 4.11 0.17
CA TYR A 643 16.00 3.72 -0.14
C TYR A 643 15.62 2.40 0.52
N MET A 644 16.56 1.46 0.67
CA MET A 644 16.26 0.19 1.36
C MET A 644 16.06 0.38 2.86
N LEU A 645 16.82 1.29 3.49
CA LEU A 645 16.61 1.65 4.90
C LEU A 645 15.28 2.36 5.13
N ASP A 646 14.76 3.04 4.12
CA ASP A 646 13.47 3.72 4.19
C ASP A 646 12.30 2.74 4.37
N LEU A 647 12.47 1.45 4.05
CA LEU A 647 11.47 0.41 4.36
C LEU A 647 11.20 0.27 5.86
N TYR A 648 12.18 0.61 6.72
CA TYR A 648 11.95 0.68 8.17
C TYR A 648 11.05 1.87 8.56
N ASN A 649 11.10 2.98 7.81
CA ASN A 649 10.19 4.10 8.02
C ASN A 649 8.76 3.71 7.66
N ASP A 650 8.55 3.02 6.53
CA ASP A 650 7.24 2.48 6.16
C ASP A 650 6.68 1.54 7.24
N ALA A 651 7.52 0.59 7.69
CA ALA A 651 7.14 -0.36 8.74
C ALA A 651 6.76 0.39 10.02
N ALA A 652 7.58 1.36 10.44
CA ALA A 652 7.36 2.13 11.66
C ALA A 652 6.09 2.99 11.61
N ASP A 653 5.85 3.67 10.49
CA ASP A 653 4.62 4.45 10.28
C ASP A 653 3.38 3.54 10.38
N CYS A 654 3.42 2.39 9.70
CA CYS A 654 2.36 1.39 9.78
C CYS A 654 2.17 0.88 11.22
N ALA A 655 3.24 0.64 11.98
CA ALA A 655 3.15 0.15 13.37
C ALA A 655 2.48 1.17 14.30
N LEU A 656 2.78 2.46 14.12
CA LEU A 656 2.32 3.55 14.96
C LEU A 656 0.92 4.04 14.57
N ASN A 657 0.69 4.30 13.28
CA ASN A 657 -0.49 5.00 12.78
C ASN A 657 -1.60 4.05 12.32
N ARG A 658 -1.24 2.89 11.74
CA ARG A 658 -2.21 1.88 11.27
C ARG A 658 -2.47 0.80 12.32
N PHE A 659 -1.45 0.05 12.73
CA PHE A 659 -1.60 -1.04 13.69
C PHE A 659 -1.77 -0.55 15.13
N ARG A 660 -1.20 0.61 15.46
CA ARG A 660 -1.21 1.19 16.81
C ARG A 660 -0.71 0.17 17.85
N ARG A 661 0.46 -0.42 17.58
CA ARG A 661 1.11 -1.41 18.44
C ARG A 661 2.54 -0.99 18.75
N ARG A 662 2.76 -0.67 20.02
CA ARG A 662 4.07 -0.26 20.55
C ARG A 662 5.15 -1.32 20.35
N PHE A 663 4.86 -2.59 20.68
CA PHE A 663 5.87 -3.65 20.62
C PHE A 663 6.41 -3.87 19.20
N LEU A 664 5.59 -3.70 18.16
CA LEU A 664 6.05 -3.78 16.77
C LEU A 664 7.03 -2.65 16.46
N TYR A 665 6.73 -1.42 16.88
CA TYR A 665 7.67 -0.31 16.72
C TYR A 665 8.98 -0.53 17.48
N GLU A 666 8.92 -1.04 18.72
CA GLU A 666 10.12 -1.35 19.52
C GLU A 666 11.01 -2.40 18.83
N GLU A 667 10.42 -3.40 18.17
CA GLU A 667 11.17 -4.40 17.40
C GLU A 667 11.76 -3.83 16.11
N ILE A 668 11.01 -3.00 15.38
CA ILE A 668 11.49 -2.27 14.20
C ILE A 668 12.68 -1.39 14.58
N GLU A 669 12.55 -0.64 15.69
CA GLU A 669 13.59 0.24 16.21
C GLU A 669 14.84 -0.54 16.62
N ALA A 670 14.69 -1.64 17.35
CA ALA A 670 15.80 -2.49 17.74
C ALA A 670 16.55 -3.08 16.52
N GLU A 671 15.82 -3.55 15.52
CA GLU A 671 16.39 -4.07 14.28
C GLU A 671 17.08 -2.98 13.48
N ALA A 672 16.43 -1.83 13.26
CA ALA A 672 16.99 -0.72 12.53
C ALA A 672 18.28 -0.19 13.17
N ASN A 673 18.35 -0.13 14.51
CA ASN A 673 19.57 0.25 15.22
C ASN A 673 20.72 -0.72 14.94
N LEU A 674 20.47 -2.02 15.05
CA LEU A 674 21.49 -3.05 14.77
C LEU A 674 21.95 -3.00 13.31
N VAL A 675 21.00 -2.91 12.38
CA VAL A 675 21.25 -2.82 10.94
C VAL A 675 22.05 -1.56 10.59
N PHE A 676 21.70 -0.43 11.20
CA PHE A 676 22.40 0.83 10.97
C PHE A 676 23.85 0.78 11.48
N ASP A 677 24.08 0.19 12.66
CA ASP A 677 25.44 -0.01 13.19
C ASP A 677 26.30 -0.90 12.27
N GLN A 678 25.73 -2.00 11.76
CA GLN A 678 26.39 -2.88 10.81
C GLN A 678 26.66 -2.19 9.47
N LEU A 679 25.69 -1.43 8.97
CA LEU A 679 25.81 -0.63 7.77
C LEU A 679 26.99 0.34 7.88
N VAL A 680 27.01 1.17 8.92
CA VAL A 680 28.08 2.17 9.11
C VAL A 680 29.44 1.49 9.25
N TYR A 681 29.51 0.33 9.94
CA TYR A 681 30.74 -0.46 10.01
C TYR A 681 31.21 -0.95 8.63
N LYS A 682 30.36 -1.69 7.91
CA LYS A 682 30.68 -2.30 6.60
C LYS A 682 31.00 -1.23 5.56
N LEU A 683 30.17 -0.18 5.48
CA LEU A 683 30.33 0.92 4.53
C LEU A 683 31.64 1.68 4.78
N SER A 684 31.96 2.01 6.04
CA SER A 684 33.20 2.74 6.36
C SER A 684 34.45 1.93 6.03
N ASP A 685 34.45 0.63 6.32
CA ASP A 685 35.57 -0.27 5.99
C ASP A 685 35.73 -0.40 4.46
N LYS A 686 34.63 -0.55 3.72
CA LYS A 686 34.65 -0.62 2.24
C LYS A 686 35.15 0.67 1.60
N ILE A 687 34.65 1.83 2.04
CA ILE A 687 35.11 3.15 1.58
C ILE A 687 36.62 3.31 1.84
N PHE A 688 37.08 3.01 3.06
CA PHE A 688 38.49 3.13 3.39
C PHE A 688 39.38 2.20 2.55
N ARG A 689 38.98 0.92 2.39
CA ARG A 689 39.70 -0.04 1.54
C ARG A 689 39.74 0.39 0.08
N HIS A 690 38.63 0.90 -0.44
CA HIS A 690 38.52 1.38 -1.81
C HIS A 690 39.52 2.52 -2.07
N TYR A 691 39.50 3.59 -1.27
CA TYR A 691 40.42 4.72 -1.45
C TYR A 691 41.87 4.35 -1.18
N LYS A 692 42.14 3.41 -0.25
CA LYS A 692 43.49 2.88 -0.03
C LYS A 692 44.01 2.12 -1.24
N ARG A 693 43.19 1.25 -1.86
CA ARG A 693 43.54 0.53 -3.10
C ARG A 693 43.74 1.50 -4.27
N TYR A 694 42.89 2.52 -4.37
CA TYR A 694 42.97 3.56 -5.37
C TYR A 694 44.29 4.35 -5.26
N ALA A 695 44.61 4.84 -4.07
CA ALA A 695 45.88 5.52 -3.78
C ALA A 695 47.10 4.64 -4.11
N SER A 696 47.07 3.38 -3.68
CA SER A 696 48.14 2.41 -3.97
C SER A 696 48.30 2.19 -5.48
N SER A 697 47.20 2.14 -6.22
CA SER A 697 47.22 1.92 -7.67
C SER A 697 47.71 3.12 -8.47
N ILE A 698 47.49 4.34 -7.97
CA ILE A 698 48.04 5.59 -8.56
C ILE A 698 49.56 5.65 -8.36
N LEU A 699 50.03 5.27 -7.18
CA LEU A 699 51.43 5.34 -6.79
C LEU A 699 52.30 4.21 -7.37
N LEU A 700 51.68 3.09 -7.75
CA LEU A 700 52.41 1.98 -8.34
C LEU A 700 53.02 2.38 -9.69
N ASP A 701 54.31 2.10 -9.87
CA ASP A 701 55.02 2.42 -11.11
C ASP A 701 54.37 1.74 -12.33
N LYS A 702 54.13 2.56 -13.37
CA LYS A 702 53.43 2.13 -14.59
C LYS A 702 54.26 1.13 -15.40
N ARG A 703 55.59 1.28 -15.42
CA ARG A 703 56.48 0.37 -16.16
C ARG A 703 56.51 -1.00 -15.48
N PHE A 704 56.64 -1.02 -14.17
CA PHE A 704 56.56 -2.25 -13.37
C PHE A 704 55.24 -2.98 -13.60
N ARG A 705 54.09 -2.28 -13.54
CA ARG A 705 52.78 -2.90 -13.79
C ARG A 705 52.70 -3.50 -15.20
N ALA A 706 53.14 -2.78 -16.23
CA ALA A 706 53.13 -3.27 -17.61
C ALA A 706 54.06 -4.47 -17.84
N GLU A 707 55.20 -4.52 -17.14
CA GLU A 707 56.12 -5.65 -17.20
C GLU A 707 55.57 -6.88 -16.46
N ALA A 708 55.07 -6.70 -15.24
CA ALA A 708 54.53 -7.81 -14.46
C ALA A 708 53.23 -8.40 -15.03
N GLN A 709 52.44 -7.60 -15.78
CA GLN A 709 51.33 -8.10 -16.60
C GLN A 709 51.81 -8.99 -17.76
N ARG A 710 52.97 -8.68 -18.36
CA ARG A 710 53.57 -9.48 -19.44
C ARG A 710 54.26 -10.74 -18.94
N THR A 711 54.93 -10.68 -17.79
CA THR A 711 55.97 -11.66 -17.42
C THR A 711 55.56 -12.55 -16.23
N ALA A 712 54.68 -12.08 -15.35
CA ALA A 712 54.40 -12.74 -14.07
C ALA A 712 52.92 -13.15 -13.87
N SER A 713 52.10 -13.16 -14.93
CA SER A 713 50.64 -13.39 -14.84
C SER A 713 49.95 -12.49 -13.81
N TRP A 714 50.49 -11.29 -13.54
CA TRP A 714 49.88 -10.37 -12.59
C TRP A 714 48.64 -9.73 -13.23
N ARG A 715 47.46 -10.12 -12.75
CA ARG A 715 46.16 -9.71 -13.31
C ARG A 715 45.37 -8.76 -12.41
N GLU A 716 45.99 -8.14 -11.40
CA GLU A 716 45.25 -7.25 -10.50
C GLU A 716 44.76 -6.02 -11.29
N PRO A 717 43.43 -5.86 -11.46
CA PRO A 717 42.88 -4.76 -12.22
C PRO A 717 43.05 -3.44 -11.45
N TYR A 718 42.93 -2.32 -12.16
CA TYR A 718 42.69 -1.06 -11.47
C TYR A 718 41.39 -1.18 -10.66
N PRO A 719 41.34 -0.60 -9.45
CA PRO A 719 40.10 -0.58 -8.68
C PRO A 719 39.02 0.12 -9.52
N PRO A 720 37.84 -0.53 -9.70
CA PRO A 720 36.77 0.04 -10.50
C PRO A 720 36.28 1.34 -9.86
N PRO A 721 35.84 2.34 -10.63
CA PRO A 721 35.29 3.56 -10.07
C PRO A 721 34.03 3.25 -9.24
N ASN A 722 33.88 3.91 -8.09
CA ASN A 722 32.72 3.76 -7.23
C ASN A 722 32.10 5.14 -6.91
N ARG A 723 30.80 5.18 -6.59
CA ARG A 723 29.98 6.39 -6.46
C ARG A 723 29.76 6.85 -5.01
N TYR A 724 30.56 6.37 -4.05
CA TYR A 724 30.44 6.72 -2.63
C TYR A 724 30.35 8.24 -2.38
N THR A 725 31.16 9.04 -3.09
CA THR A 725 31.25 10.48 -2.82
C THR A 725 30.11 11.30 -3.38
N ALA A 726 29.64 10.98 -4.59
CA ALA A 726 28.63 11.77 -5.26
C ALA A 726 27.28 11.72 -4.52
N ALA A 727 27.01 10.62 -3.81
CA ALA A 727 25.71 10.31 -3.24
C ALA A 727 25.72 10.19 -1.71
N LEU A 728 26.54 9.29 -1.14
CA LEU A 728 26.45 8.92 0.30
C LEU A 728 27.26 9.83 1.22
N LEU A 729 28.50 10.18 0.86
CA LEU A 729 29.37 11.01 1.72
C LEU A 729 28.89 12.47 1.83
N ARG A 730 27.97 12.90 0.96
CA ARG A 730 27.33 14.23 1.04
C ARG A 730 26.17 14.28 2.02
N GLN A 731 25.61 13.14 2.42
CA GLN A 731 24.43 13.12 3.28
C GLN A 731 24.78 13.61 4.70
N ARG A 732 23.98 14.55 5.22
CA ARG A 732 24.15 15.17 6.55
C ARG A 732 22.95 14.95 7.47
N ASN A 733 21.79 14.60 6.92
CA ASN A 733 20.50 14.62 7.60
C ASN A 733 19.57 13.49 7.12
N ILE A 734 20.07 12.25 7.11
CA ILE A 734 19.27 11.07 6.76
C ILE A 734 18.15 10.91 7.79
N GLN A 735 16.90 10.80 7.34
CA GLN A 735 15.76 10.63 8.25
C GLN A 735 15.45 9.16 8.47
N LEU A 736 15.72 8.63 9.66
CA LEU A 736 15.40 7.24 9.98
C LEU A 736 14.68 7.17 11.31
N LEU A 737 13.48 6.61 11.32
CA LEU A 737 12.62 6.46 12.49
C LEU A 737 12.43 7.77 13.27
N GLY A 738 12.31 8.89 12.54
CA GLY A 738 12.17 10.25 13.11
C GLY A 738 13.47 10.91 13.58
N ARG A 739 14.63 10.26 13.43
CA ARG A 739 15.95 10.86 13.71
C ARG A 739 16.53 11.48 12.46
N SER A 740 17.22 12.61 12.62
CA SER A 740 18.12 13.16 11.60
C SER A 740 19.55 12.69 11.86
N ILE A 741 20.10 11.87 10.96
CA ILE A 741 21.39 11.21 11.13
C ILE A 741 22.42 11.73 10.13
N ASP A 742 23.53 12.22 10.68
CA ASP A 742 24.71 12.63 9.90
C ASP A 742 25.62 11.42 9.63
N ILE A 743 25.37 10.71 8.53
CA ILE A 743 26.18 9.56 8.14
C ILE A 743 27.61 9.95 7.78
N ASN A 744 27.81 11.16 7.25
CA ASN A 744 29.15 11.64 6.92
C ASN A 744 30.00 11.71 8.17
N ARG A 745 29.49 12.33 9.24
CA ARG A 745 30.17 12.38 10.53
C ARG A 745 30.53 10.99 11.05
N LEU A 746 29.61 10.04 10.97
CA LEU A 746 29.82 8.67 11.45
C LEU A 746 30.90 7.92 10.65
N ILE A 747 30.87 8.06 9.32
CA ILE A 747 31.89 7.50 8.42
C ILE A 747 33.25 8.14 8.73
N CYS A 748 33.33 9.47 8.81
CA CYS A 748 34.54 10.23 9.11
C CYS A 748 35.20 9.77 10.43
N GLN A 749 34.41 9.56 11.50
CA GLN A 749 34.93 9.05 12.77
C GLN A 749 35.62 7.68 12.62
N ARG A 750 35.04 6.78 11.84
CA ARG A 750 35.61 5.43 11.60
C ARG A 750 36.81 5.49 10.67
N MET A 751 36.75 6.31 9.62
CA MET A 751 37.88 6.54 8.71
C MET A 751 39.09 7.07 9.47
N ASN A 752 38.92 8.06 10.35
CA ASN A 752 40.00 8.59 11.18
C ASN A 752 40.67 7.48 12.00
N LYS A 753 39.90 6.61 12.65
CA LYS A 753 40.45 5.44 13.38
C LYS A 753 41.22 4.49 12.47
N ALA A 754 40.72 4.23 11.26
CA ALA A 754 41.39 3.35 10.28
C ALA A 754 42.71 3.94 9.75
N ILE A 755 42.77 5.27 9.60
CA ILE A 755 43.98 6.01 9.23
C ILE A 755 45.02 5.92 10.34
N TYR A 756 44.65 6.26 11.58
CA TYR A 756 45.56 6.14 12.73
C TYR A 756 46.12 4.72 12.86
N LYS A 757 45.26 3.70 12.79
CA LYS A 757 45.68 2.30 12.81
C LYS A 757 46.62 1.95 11.65
N SER A 758 46.39 2.48 10.45
CA SER A 758 47.26 2.23 9.30
C SER A 758 48.65 2.85 9.48
N ILE A 759 48.72 4.05 10.07
CA ILE A 759 50.00 4.73 10.39
C ILE A 759 50.74 3.94 11.47
N GLU A 760 50.06 3.53 12.53
CA GLU A 760 50.63 2.72 13.60
C GLU A 760 51.21 1.40 13.07
N VAL A 761 50.48 0.71 12.18
CA VAL A 761 51.00 -0.50 11.51
C VAL A 761 52.24 -0.21 10.68
N ALA A 762 52.29 0.92 9.96
CA ALA A 762 53.47 1.29 9.18
C ALA A 762 54.69 1.56 10.08
N ILE A 763 54.49 2.27 11.20
CA ILE A 763 55.54 2.55 12.19
C ILE A 763 56.00 1.27 12.88
N SER A 764 55.07 0.43 13.32
CA SER A 764 55.40 -0.86 13.95
C SER A 764 56.20 -1.76 13.02
N ARG A 765 55.87 -1.76 11.72
CA ARG A 765 56.62 -2.51 10.70
C ARG A 765 58.04 -1.96 10.50
N PHE A 766 58.21 -0.64 10.59
CA PHE A 766 59.54 -0.03 10.58
C PHE A 766 60.35 -0.47 11.80
N HIS A 767 59.76 -0.39 12.99
CA HIS A 767 60.42 -0.78 14.25
C HIS A 767 60.83 -2.25 14.28
N SER A 768 60.10 -3.13 13.59
CA SER A 768 60.42 -4.55 13.47
C SER A 768 61.41 -4.87 12.33
N SER A 769 61.89 -3.87 11.60
CA SER A 769 62.81 -4.02 10.47
C SER A 769 64.15 -3.33 10.75
N ASP A 770 65.19 -3.65 9.98
CA ASP A 770 66.42 -2.87 10.01
C ASP A 770 66.25 -1.48 9.36
N ILE A 771 67.31 -0.67 9.39
CA ILE A 771 67.28 0.70 8.85
C ILE A 771 66.92 0.78 7.37
N THR A 772 67.14 -0.29 6.59
CA THR A 772 66.77 -0.32 5.15
C THR A 772 65.26 -0.37 4.94
N GLY A 773 64.50 -0.78 5.96
CA GLY A 773 63.03 -0.76 5.99
C GLY A 773 62.40 0.64 5.99
N ILE A 774 63.20 1.70 6.14
CA ILE A 774 62.70 3.09 6.14
C ILE A 774 62.05 3.47 4.81
N ILE A 775 62.59 2.98 3.68
CA ILE A 775 62.07 3.26 2.33
C ILE A 775 60.66 2.70 2.19
N VAL A 776 60.45 1.44 2.59
CA VAL A 776 59.15 0.79 2.57
C VAL A 776 58.15 1.53 3.46
N SER A 777 58.58 1.89 4.67
CA SER A 777 57.72 2.54 5.66
C SER A 777 57.29 3.94 5.21
N LEU A 778 58.19 4.72 4.62
CA LEU A 778 57.88 6.01 3.97
C LEU A 778 56.88 5.84 2.83
N THR A 779 57.05 4.84 1.95
CA THR A 779 56.09 4.56 0.88
C THR A 779 54.71 4.20 1.43
N PHE A 780 54.62 3.38 2.49
CA PHE A 780 53.36 3.06 3.16
C PHE A 780 52.68 4.31 3.74
N ILE A 781 53.43 5.20 4.38
CA ILE A 781 52.91 6.46 4.91
C ILE A 781 52.41 7.37 3.78
N ILE A 782 53.14 7.46 2.65
CA ILE A 782 52.72 8.23 1.47
C ILE A 782 51.42 7.68 0.87
N ILE A 783 51.26 6.35 0.78
CA ILE A 783 50.00 5.71 0.34
C ILE A 783 48.86 6.10 1.28
N ILE A 784 49.09 6.10 2.60
CA ILE A 784 48.07 6.48 3.58
C ILE A 784 47.73 7.97 3.46
N ILE A 785 48.71 8.84 3.27
CA ILE A 785 48.51 10.28 3.05
C ILE A 785 47.73 10.53 1.77
N ILE A 786 47.99 9.81 0.68
CA ILE A 786 47.25 9.98 -0.58
C ILE A 786 45.84 9.40 -0.49
N ALA A 787 45.65 8.28 0.22
CA ALA A 787 44.32 7.76 0.53
C ALA A 787 43.54 8.76 1.40
N PHE A 788 44.20 9.38 2.37
CA PHE A 788 43.66 10.44 3.21
C PHE A 788 43.30 11.67 2.38
N CYS A 789 44.20 12.18 1.54
CA CYS A 789 43.93 13.32 0.66
C CYS A 789 42.79 13.03 -0.32
N ASN A 790 42.74 11.86 -0.95
CA ASN A 790 41.61 11.52 -1.84
C ASN A 790 40.29 11.35 -1.07
N THR A 791 40.32 11.12 0.24
CA THR A 791 39.13 11.08 1.11
C THR A 791 38.78 12.49 1.65
N VAL A 792 39.78 13.29 2.00
CA VAL A 792 39.67 14.54 2.78
C VAL A 792 39.77 15.82 1.93
N LEU A 793 40.48 15.84 0.80
CA LEU A 793 40.32 16.94 -0.18
C LEU A 793 38.88 16.99 -0.72
N LEU A 794 38.23 15.83 -0.83
CA LEU A 794 36.79 15.74 -1.10
C LEU A 794 35.92 16.29 0.04
N HIS A 795 36.46 16.42 1.26
CA HIS A 795 35.80 17.08 2.39
C HIS A 795 35.98 18.60 2.37
N LEU A 796 37.13 19.09 1.86
CA LEU A 796 37.48 20.52 1.79
C LEU A 796 36.99 21.24 0.53
N ILE A 797 36.72 20.52 -0.56
CA ILE A 797 36.12 21.08 -1.79
C ILE A 797 34.57 21.14 -1.67
N MET A 798 34.01 20.49 -0.65
CA MET A 798 32.56 20.33 -0.45
C MET A 798 31.99 21.11 0.76
N ASN A 799 32.84 21.81 1.51
CA ASN A 799 32.45 22.95 2.34
C ASN A 799 32.79 24.23 1.56
#